data_AF-A0A5A9NU35-F1
#
_entry.id   AF-A0A5A9NU35-F1
#
_cell.length_a   1.000
_cell.length_b   1.000
_cell.length_c   1.000
_cell.angle_alpha   90.00
_cell.angle_beta   90.00
_cell.angle_gamma   90.00
#
_symmetry.space_group_name_H-M   'P 1'
#
loop_
_entity.id
_entity.type
_entity.pdbx_description
1 polymer ?
#
loop_
_entity_poly.entity_id
_entity_poly.type
_entity_poly.pdbx_seq_one_letter_code
_entity_poly.pdbx_strand_id
1 'polypeptide(L)'
;MSQWQNLRQLDTVYQQRVSDLYNRDEFPMDVRHYLAHWIEGQDWERASRDPSLAVLLFQVLLENLDNQFSRFAQDRESFLLQRNFRRYKQNFQMYQEEPYNLAIIIHWFLTKEKEILNDADLAQKVQTLQVQPAAMEMESQRKIEKKVKELKQKAEVMEHYIRCLEEQQDEFDFKYQTNRMDCGPAEEKKVQDQVLQKMLNALDKSRRKFLADISTMMSSANCLCSLLVDEELVDWKRRQQISCIGAPDDTSLEQLEKWFTQTIECMFQLLKFLQKLDELGGKMTYINDPISAQKTPLKEETEGLLTRLLKSAFVVESQPTISQGRGPLMLRTNSQFSVKVRFLYKVPELNHIMKVNVFIEKAAAKLKGFRRFNVLGTISKALNMTESLNGGMVADFRHLTLKDQKVSGGGKGINDLLLSVTEELHKINFETQFDYQGLSVSLETSSLPLVVISNSSQQQSAWASVLWFNMLSSDPKNVNFFESAPVALWPQFGEMLSWQFVSCGNCGLDSDQLETLAIKLFGKQSSYDNCTISWARFSKENIPGTNFTLWVWLDGVLNLVKTYLSDLWSDRSIMGFVSKGREKVLLKKKQQGTFLLRFSESIRDGGITFSWVEYSNNGTPNVRAVQPFTSTDLKQIALPNIIRNFQIMQAENVPVNPLCYLYPNTQKDQAFGKYYSEKTGDENPYLKYLRTKLVFVSKE
;
A
#
# COMPACT_ATOMS: atom_id res chain seq x y z
N MET A 1 -4.14 30.86 -14.28
CA MET A 1 -3.49 30.07 -13.21
C MET A 1 -2.08 29.76 -13.66
N SER A 2 -1.10 29.75 -12.75
CA SER A 2 0.27 29.37 -13.09
C SER A 2 0.34 27.88 -13.47
N GLN A 3 1.31 27.51 -14.30
CA GLN A 3 1.61 26.12 -14.63
C GLN A 3 1.78 25.28 -13.36
N TRP A 4 2.45 25.85 -12.35
CA TRP A 4 2.62 25.21 -11.04
C TRP A 4 1.32 24.95 -10.29
N GLN A 5 0.36 25.89 -10.34
CA GLN A 5 -0.95 25.72 -9.71
C GLN A 5 -1.73 24.58 -10.37
N ASN A 6 -1.66 24.46 -11.70
CA ASN A 6 -2.32 23.38 -12.43
C ASN A 6 -1.73 22.01 -12.04
N LEU A 7 -0.40 21.90 -11.91
CA LEU A 7 0.25 20.65 -11.47
C LEU A 7 -0.19 20.21 -10.07
N ARG A 8 -0.38 21.15 -9.15
CA ARG A 8 -0.83 20.87 -7.77
C ARG A 8 -2.27 20.38 -7.70
N GLN A 9 -3.06 20.58 -8.74
CA GLN A 9 -4.46 20.16 -8.81
C GLN A 9 -4.63 18.80 -9.52
N LEU A 10 -3.55 18.20 -10.03
CA LEU A 10 -3.61 16.88 -10.66
C LEU A 10 -3.81 15.76 -9.63
N ASP A 11 -4.29 14.61 -10.11
CA ASP A 11 -4.43 13.39 -9.31
C ASP A 11 -3.09 12.89 -8.75
N THR A 12 -3.16 12.07 -7.70
CA THR A 12 -2.01 11.57 -6.93
C THR A 12 -0.92 10.91 -7.81
N VAL A 13 -1.31 10.20 -8.87
CA VAL A 13 -0.37 9.56 -9.81
C VAL A 13 0.51 10.59 -10.53
N TYR A 14 -0.07 11.71 -10.96
CA TYR A 14 0.69 12.78 -11.63
C TYR A 14 1.46 13.63 -10.63
N GLN A 15 0.94 13.81 -9.41
CA GLN A 15 1.69 14.45 -8.33
C GLN A 15 2.96 13.65 -7.97
N GLN A 16 2.90 12.32 -7.95
CA GLN A 16 4.09 11.48 -7.80
C GLN A 16 5.09 11.69 -8.94
N ARG A 17 4.63 11.73 -10.20
CA ARG A 17 5.51 12.06 -11.35
C ARG A 17 6.17 13.43 -11.23
N VAL A 18 5.45 14.43 -10.70
CA VAL A 18 6.02 15.76 -10.41
C VAL A 18 7.05 15.64 -9.29
N SER A 19 6.77 14.91 -8.21
CA SER A 19 7.75 14.66 -7.15
C SER A 19 9.02 14.01 -7.70
N ASP A 20 8.86 13.00 -8.56
CA ASP A 20 9.97 12.27 -9.17
C ASP A 20 10.83 13.15 -10.07
N LEU A 21 10.22 14.11 -10.77
CA LEU A 21 10.93 15.11 -11.56
C LEU A 21 11.89 15.95 -10.69
N TYR A 22 11.47 16.30 -9.49
CA TYR A 22 12.22 17.15 -8.55
C TYR A 22 13.09 16.38 -7.54
N ASN A 23 13.19 15.06 -7.64
CA ASN A 23 14.01 14.24 -6.73
C ASN A 23 15.53 14.51 -6.86
N ARG A 24 15.97 15.17 -7.94
CA ARG A 24 17.38 15.55 -8.14
C ARG A 24 17.63 16.97 -7.62
N ASP A 25 18.73 17.15 -6.89
CA ASP A 25 19.16 18.44 -6.32
C ASP A 25 19.57 19.51 -7.38
N GLU A 26 19.32 19.27 -8.67
CA GLU A 26 19.68 20.16 -9.78
C GLU A 26 18.83 21.45 -9.78
N PHE A 27 17.53 21.34 -9.48
CA PHE A 27 16.64 22.49 -9.36
C PHE A 27 15.65 22.31 -8.18
N PRO A 28 15.82 23.03 -7.06
CA PRO A 28 15.01 22.81 -5.86
C PRO A 28 13.52 23.11 -6.05
N MET A 29 12.65 22.17 -5.66
CA MET A 29 11.19 22.32 -5.73
C MET A 29 10.67 23.53 -4.94
N ASP A 30 11.30 23.87 -3.82
CA ASP A 30 10.98 25.05 -3.03
C ASP A 30 11.15 26.34 -3.84
N VAL A 31 12.24 26.44 -4.62
CA VAL A 31 12.52 27.60 -5.48
C VAL A 31 11.48 27.66 -6.60
N ARG A 32 11.19 26.52 -7.23
CA ARG A 32 10.10 26.40 -8.22
C ARG A 32 8.75 26.85 -7.66
N HIS A 33 8.45 26.52 -6.41
CA HIS A 33 7.18 26.80 -5.75
C HIS A 33 7.01 28.29 -5.44
N TYR A 34 7.97 28.89 -4.72
CA TYR A 34 7.85 30.27 -4.24
C TYR A 34 8.14 31.31 -5.31
N LEU A 35 8.90 30.96 -6.36
CA LEU A 35 9.18 31.83 -7.49
C LEU A 35 8.40 31.44 -8.76
N ALA A 36 7.38 30.58 -8.64
CA ALA A 36 6.65 30.02 -9.77
C ALA A 36 6.21 31.05 -10.81
N HIS A 37 5.59 32.14 -10.35
CA HIS A 37 5.07 33.18 -11.22
C HIS A 37 6.18 33.92 -11.98
N TRP A 38 7.30 34.21 -11.31
CA TRP A 38 8.43 34.87 -11.94
C TRP A 38 9.12 33.94 -12.95
N ILE A 39 9.39 32.69 -12.55
CA ILE A 39 10.04 31.67 -13.40
C ILE A 39 9.22 31.46 -14.68
N GLU A 40 7.91 31.26 -14.57
CA GLU A 40 7.06 31.01 -15.73
C GLU A 40 6.91 32.22 -16.66
N GLY A 41 7.18 33.43 -16.15
CA GLY A 41 7.13 34.67 -16.92
C GLY A 41 8.39 34.96 -17.74
N GLN A 42 9.46 34.18 -17.61
CA GLN A 42 10.71 34.40 -18.35
C GLN A 42 10.85 33.50 -19.59
N ASP A 43 11.58 33.98 -20.59
CA ASP A 43 11.90 33.24 -21.81
C ASP A 43 13.20 32.42 -21.64
N TRP A 44 13.09 31.28 -20.95
CA TRP A 44 14.21 30.37 -20.71
C TRP A 44 14.73 29.69 -21.98
N GLU A 45 13.89 29.54 -23.02
CA GLU A 45 14.32 28.96 -24.29
C GLU A 45 15.33 29.88 -24.96
N ARG A 46 15.02 31.17 -25.04
CA ARG A 46 15.97 32.16 -25.57
C ARG A 46 17.21 32.29 -24.69
N ALA A 47 17.05 32.28 -23.36
CA ALA A 47 18.17 32.37 -22.43
C ALA A 47 19.12 31.16 -22.52
N SER A 48 18.66 29.99 -22.97
CA SER A 48 19.52 28.84 -23.22
C SER A 48 20.48 29.03 -24.41
N ARG A 49 20.18 29.99 -25.31
CA ARG A 49 20.95 30.27 -26.53
C ARG A 49 21.67 31.61 -26.51
N ASP A 50 21.25 32.53 -25.63
CA ASP A 50 21.79 33.89 -25.49
C ASP A 50 22.47 34.07 -24.12
N PRO A 51 23.82 34.05 -24.06
CA PRO A 51 24.56 34.20 -22.81
C PRO A 51 24.28 35.51 -22.08
N SER A 52 23.98 36.60 -22.80
CA SER A 52 23.73 37.91 -22.18
C SER A 52 22.40 37.95 -21.44
N LEU A 53 21.37 37.33 -22.03
CA LEU A 53 20.08 37.14 -21.39
C LEU A 53 20.17 36.16 -20.22
N ALA A 54 20.96 35.09 -20.34
CA ALA A 54 21.19 34.13 -19.27
C ALA A 54 21.81 34.80 -18.03
N VAL A 55 22.83 35.64 -18.21
CA VAL A 55 23.47 36.40 -17.12
C VAL A 55 22.46 37.34 -16.46
N LEU A 56 21.65 38.07 -17.25
CA LEU A 56 20.62 38.96 -16.72
C LEU A 56 19.60 38.20 -15.85
N LEU A 57 19.02 37.12 -16.39
CA LEU A 57 18.02 36.32 -15.67
C LEU A 57 18.59 35.65 -14.43
N PHE A 58 19.87 35.24 -14.46
CA PHE A 58 20.55 34.69 -13.30
C PHE A 58 20.69 35.71 -12.16
N GLN A 59 21.10 36.94 -12.47
CA GLN A 59 21.18 38.00 -11.44
C GLN A 59 19.79 38.30 -10.83
N VAL A 60 18.75 38.38 -11.67
CA VAL A 60 17.38 38.59 -11.21
C VAL A 60 16.85 37.40 -10.40
N LEU A 61 17.25 36.16 -10.71
CA LEU A 61 16.94 34.99 -9.89
C LEU A 61 17.56 35.10 -8.50
N LEU A 62 18.84 35.49 -8.39
CA LEU A 62 19.51 35.67 -7.10
C LEU A 62 18.85 36.77 -6.26
N GLU A 63 18.46 37.89 -6.88
CA GLU A 63 17.72 38.96 -6.22
C GLU A 63 16.35 38.48 -5.70
N ASN A 64 15.62 37.71 -6.51
CA ASN A 64 14.36 37.11 -6.09
C ASN A 64 14.53 36.14 -4.92
N LEU A 65 15.63 35.39 -4.85
CA LEU A 65 15.95 34.53 -3.71
C LEU A 65 16.22 35.36 -2.45
N ASP A 66 16.91 36.50 -2.55
CA ASP A 66 17.13 37.42 -1.43
C ASP A 66 15.84 38.07 -0.94
N ASN A 67 14.95 38.43 -1.87
CA ASN A 67 13.63 38.97 -1.56
C ASN A 67 12.79 37.94 -0.80
N GLN A 68 12.79 36.66 -1.22
CA GLN A 68 12.08 35.60 -0.51
C GLN A 68 12.72 35.28 0.85
N PHE A 69 14.06 35.26 0.93
CA PHE A 69 14.77 35.11 2.20
C PHE A 69 14.36 36.20 3.20
N SER A 70 14.28 37.46 2.74
CA SER A 70 13.88 38.60 3.56
C SER A 70 12.42 38.49 4.05
N ARG A 71 11.52 37.94 3.22
CA ARG A 71 10.13 37.65 3.62
C ARG A 71 10.07 36.57 4.69
N PHE A 72 10.82 35.48 4.55
CA PHE A 72 10.86 34.43 5.57
C PHE A 72 11.55 34.87 6.86
N ALA A 73 12.49 35.82 6.79
CA ALA A 73 13.14 36.37 7.98
C ALA A 73 12.18 37.18 8.88
N GLN A 74 11.03 37.61 8.35
CA GLN A 74 9.99 38.33 9.10
C GLN A 74 9.06 37.38 9.88
N ASP A 75 9.02 36.10 9.50
CA ASP A 75 8.15 35.08 10.09
C ASP A 75 8.96 34.07 10.93
N ARG A 76 8.68 34.01 12.25
CA ARG A 76 9.42 33.14 13.18
C ARG A 76 9.19 31.65 12.93
N GLU A 77 8.09 31.27 12.29
CA GLU A 77 7.79 29.86 11.99
C GLU A 77 8.52 29.36 10.71
N SER A 78 9.04 30.29 9.89
CA SER A 78 9.68 29.99 8.60
C SER A 78 11.21 29.76 8.69
N PHE A 79 11.76 29.46 9.86
CA PHE A 79 13.21 29.27 10.07
C PHE A 79 13.86 28.23 9.15
N LEU A 80 13.17 27.12 8.89
CA LEU A 80 13.65 26.07 7.98
C LEU A 80 13.72 26.57 6.53
N LEU A 81 12.69 27.27 6.06
CA LEU A 81 12.65 27.85 4.71
C LEU A 81 13.73 28.93 4.55
N GLN A 82 13.95 29.75 5.58
CA GLN A 82 15.04 30.72 5.60
C GLN A 82 16.41 30.06 5.40
N ARG A 83 16.69 28.96 6.14
CA ARG A 83 17.94 28.20 5.99
C ARG A 83 18.05 27.58 4.59
N ASN A 84 16.97 27.02 4.07
CA ASN A 84 16.93 26.37 2.75
C ASN A 84 17.21 27.38 1.63
N PHE A 85 16.55 28.54 1.61
CA PHE A 85 16.74 29.57 0.58
C PHE A 85 18.16 30.14 0.57
N ARG A 86 18.80 30.25 1.75
CA ARG A 86 20.23 30.60 1.84
C ARG A 86 21.12 29.54 1.18
N ARG A 87 20.83 28.26 1.41
CA ARG A 87 21.55 27.13 0.79
C ARG A 87 21.31 27.07 -0.73
N TYR A 88 20.07 27.27 -1.19
CA TYR A 88 19.76 27.27 -2.62
C TYR A 88 20.50 28.37 -3.37
N LYS A 89 20.56 29.58 -2.79
CA LYS A 89 21.36 30.66 -3.34
C LYS A 89 22.84 30.27 -3.48
N GLN A 90 23.42 29.65 -2.45
CA GLN A 90 24.80 29.14 -2.51
C GLN A 90 24.99 28.06 -3.58
N ASN A 91 24.05 27.13 -3.72
CA ASN A 91 24.10 26.12 -4.77
C ASN A 91 24.06 26.76 -6.16
N PHE A 92 23.20 27.76 -6.38
CA PHE A 92 23.12 28.43 -7.68
C PHE A 92 24.36 29.24 -8.05
N GLN A 93 25.20 29.63 -7.08
CA GLN A 93 26.47 30.31 -7.36
C GLN A 93 27.44 29.46 -8.19
N MET A 94 27.29 28.12 -8.22
CA MET A 94 28.09 27.27 -9.10
C MET A 94 27.90 27.57 -10.59
N TYR A 95 26.76 28.18 -10.97
CA TYR A 95 26.44 28.56 -12.34
C TYR A 95 26.87 30.00 -12.68
N GLN A 96 27.58 30.68 -11.79
CA GLN A 96 27.98 32.08 -11.98
C GLN A 96 28.87 32.28 -13.22
N GLU A 97 29.75 31.31 -13.50
CA GLU A 97 30.64 31.34 -14.68
C GLU A 97 29.90 30.96 -15.98
N GLU A 98 28.94 30.04 -15.91
CA GLU A 98 28.15 29.58 -17.07
C GLU A 98 26.62 29.60 -16.79
N PRO A 99 25.97 30.78 -16.73
CA PRO A 99 24.55 30.89 -16.36
C PRO A 99 23.57 30.26 -17.36
N TYR A 100 23.99 30.07 -18.62
CA TYR A 100 23.16 29.45 -19.64
C TYR A 100 22.88 27.96 -19.34
N ASN A 101 23.77 27.26 -18.63
CA ASN A 101 23.53 25.89 -18.17
C ASN A 101 22.31 25.83 -17.23
N LEU A 102 22.18 26.81 -16.32
CA LEU A 102 21.02 26.91 -15.45
C LEU A 102 19.74 27.22 -16.25
N ALA A 103 19.83 28.07 -17.28
CA ALA A 103 18.69 28.35 -18.16
C ALA A 103 18.22 27.09 -18.92
N ILE A 104 19.15 26.24 -19.38
CA ILE A 104 18.85 24.93 -19.99
C ILE A 104 18.11 24.04 -19.00
N ILE A 105 18.60 23.96 -17.75
CA ILE A 105 17.98 23.15 -16.69
C ILE A 105 16.54 23.64 -16.43
N ILE A 106 16.34 24.93 -16.16
CA ILE A 106 15.01 25.49 -15.87
C ILE A 106 14.05 25.29 -17.04
N HIS A 107 14.51 25.50 -18.28
CA HIS A 107 13.71 25.25 -19.48
C HIS A 107 13.30 23.78 -19.61
N TRP A 108 14.22 22.86 -19.33
CA TRP A 108 13.95 21.41 -19.35
C TRP A 108 12.88 21.02 -18.31
N PHE A 109 13.00 21.52 -17.07
CA PHE A 109 12.00 21.29 -16.01
C PHE A 109 10.61 21.80 -16.42
N LEU A 110 10.50 23.03 -16.93
CA LEU A 110 9.23 23.60 -17.38
C LEU A 110 8.62 22.83 -18.56
N THR A 111 9.45 22.27 -19.44
CA THR A 111 8.99 21.46 -20.58
C THR A 111 8.47 20.11 -20.09
N LYS A 112 9.17 19.45 -19.17
CA LYS A 112 8.75 18.18 -18.58
C LYS A 112 7.45 18.32 -17.78
N GLU A 113 7.30 19.41 -17.05
CA GLU A 113 6.04 19.75 -16.39
C GLU A 113 4.87 19.89 -17.39
N LYS A 114 5.09 20.52 -18.55
CA LYS A 114 4.07 20.61 -19.61
C LYS A 114 3.71 19.25 -20.20
N GLU A 115 4.69 18.37 -20.38
CA GLU A 115 4.43 16.98 -20.80
C GLU A 115 3.52 16.26 -19.80
N ILE A 116 3.80 16.39 -18.49
CA ILE A 116 2.96 15.78 -17.44
C ILE A 116 1.52 16.32 -17.48
N LEU A 117 1.35 17.63 -17.68
CA LEU A 117 0.02 18.25 -17.81
C LEU A 117 -0.74 17.73 -19.04
N ASN A 118 -0.05 17.61 -20.18
CA ASN A 118 -0.65 17.10 -21.41
C ASN A 118 -1.05 15.62 -21.28
N ASP A 119 -0.21 14.81 -20.61
CA ASP A 119 -0.52 13.41 -20.31
C ASP A 119 -1.75 13.28 -19.40
N ALA A 120 -1.89 14.18 -18.42
CA ALA A 120 -3.04 14.21 -17.52
C ALA A 120 -4.34 14.60 -18.22
N ASP A 121 -4.31 15.63 -19.07
CA ASP A 121 -5.46 16.04 -19.87
C ASP A 121 -5.90 14.94 -20.87
N LEU A 122 -4.93 14.25 -21.47
CA LEU A 122 -5.21 13.10 -22.34
C LEU A 122 -5.86 11.95 -21.56
N ALA A 123 -5.34 11.62 -20.38
CA ALA A 123 -5.90 10.55 -19.54
C ALA A 123 -7.32 10.89 -19.05
N GLN A 124 -7.58 12.15 -18.69
CA GLN A 124 -8.92 12.61 -18.28
C GLN A 124 -9.92 12.47 -19.43
N LYS A 125 -9.52 12.80 -20.66
CA LYS A 125 -10.32 12.59 -21.88
C LYS A 125 -10.61 11.11 -22.16
N VAL A 126 -9.66 10.23 -21.87
CA VAL A 126 -9.83 8.77 -21.99
C VAL A 126 -10.72 8.20 -20.87
N GLN A 127 -10.59 8.70 -19.64
CA GLN A 127 -11.44 8.33 -18.49
C GLN A 127 -12.91 8.69 -18.69
N THR A 128 -13.20 9.80 -19.38
CA THR A 128 -14.58 10.19 -19.69
C THR A 128 -15.31 9.15 -20.57
N LEU A 129 -14.57 8.22 -21.20
CA LEU A 129 -15.09 7.14 -22.03
C LEU A 129 -15.14 5.76 -21.32
N GLN A 130 -14.64 5.64 -20.09
CA GLN A 130 -14.64 4.37 -19.33
C GLN A 130 -15.05 4.58 -17.86
N VAL A 131 -16.14 3.92 -17.43
CA VAL A 131 -16.57 3.90 -16.02
C VAL A 131 -15.57 3.08 -15.21
N GLN A 132 -14.78 3.72 -14.35
CA GLN A 132 -13.75 3.07 -13.52
C GLN A 132 -14.27 2.62 -12.14
N PRO A 133 -13.72 1.52 -11.57
CA PRO A 133 -14.04 1.02 -10.22
C PRO A 133 -13.79 2.01 -9.07
N ALA A 134 -12.77 2.88 -9.19
CA ALA A 134 -12.40 3.85 -8.15
C ALA A 134 -13.51 4.87 -7.84
N ALA A 135 -14.39 5.16 -8.80
CA ALA A 135 -15.54 6.03 -8.58
C ALA A 135 -16.58 5.38 -7.65
N MET A 136 -16.71 4.04 -7.70
CA MET A 136 -17.67 3.27 -6.92
C MET A 136 -17.22 3.11 -5.47
N GLU A 137 -15.91 2.91 -5.22
CA GLU A 137 -15.34 2.90 -3.86
C GLU A 137 -15.51 4.24 -3.14
N MET A 138 -15.23 5.36 -3.82
CA MET A 138 -15.47 6.70 -3.25
C MET A 138 -16.95 6.95 -2.91
N GLU A 139 -17.89 6.38 -3.66
CA GLU A 139 -19.32 6.52 -3.38
C GLU A 139 -19.75 5.71 -2.15
N SER A 140 -19.24 4.48 -1.98
CA SER A 140 -19.47 3.67 -0.77
C SER A 140 -18.96 4.37 0.49
N GLN A 141 -17.72 4.86 0.46
CA GLN A 141 -17.11 5.53 1.60
C GLN A 141 -17.87 6.81 2.00
N ARG A 142 -18.34 7.60 1.03
CA ARG A 142 -19.18 8.79 1.28
C ARG A 142 -20.52 8.42 1.91
N LYS A 143 -21.13 7.32 1.49
CA LYS A 143 -22.39 6.81 2.05
C LYS A 143 -22.21 6.41 3.51
N ILE A 144 -21.09 5.76 3.85
CA ILE A 144 -20.76 5.37 5.23
C ILE A 144 -20.53 6.61 6.08
N GLU A 145 -19.72 7.56 5.63
CA GLU A 145 -19.46 8.78 6.38
C GLU A 145 -20.74 9.59 6.66
N LYS A 146 -21.65 9.65 5.68
CA LYS A 146 -22.99 10.24 5.87
C LYS A 146 -23.78 9.52 6.96
N LYS A 147 -23.86 8.19 6.92
CA LYS A 147 -24.58 7.39 7.93
C LYS A 147 -23.98 7.52 9.33
N VAL A 148 -22.66 7.52 9.46
CA VAL A 148 -21.96 7.73 10.74
C VAL A 148 -22.32 9.11 11.30
N LYS A 149 -22.31 10.14 10.46
CA LYS A 149 -22.66 11.51 10.87
C LYS A 149 -24.12 11.63 11.29
N GLU A 150 -25.05 11.01 10.55
CA GLU A 150 -26.47 10.94 10.90
C GLU A 150 -26.70 10.23 12.25
N LEU A 151 -26.00 9.12 12.49
CA LEU A 151 -26.07 8.39 13.76
C LEU A 151 -25.62 9.26 14.93
N LYS A 152 -24.48 9.95 14.77
CA LYS A 152 -23.94 10.86 15.79
C LYS A 152 -24.90 12.01 16.10
N GLN A 153 -25.45 12.66 15.06
CA GLN A 153 -26.43 13.74 15.25
C GLN A 153 -27.68 13.27 15.99
N LYS A 154 -28.19 12.07 15.68
CA LYS A 154 -29.32 11.49 16.42
C LYS A 154 -28.97 11.24 17.88
N ALA A 155 -27.77 10.74 18.18
CA ALA A 155 -27.34 10.51 19.55
C ALA A 155 -27.27 11.82 20.36
N GLU A 156 -26.74 12.91 19.77
CA GLU A 156 -26.70 14.24 20.39
C GLU A 156 -28.11 14.80 20.69
N VAL A 157 -29.06 14.62 19.76
CA VAL A 157 -30.47 15.02 19.97
C VAL A 157 -31.12 14.20 21.09
N MET A 158 -30.83 12.91 21.17
CA MET A 158 -31.35 12.03 22.21
C MET A 158 -30.76 12.35 23.59
N GLU A 159 -29.51 12.77 23.67
CA GLU A 159 -28.89 13.24 24.92
C GLU A 159 -29.62 14.47 25.47
N HIS A 160 -30.03 15.39 24.61
CA HIS A 160 -30.88 16.49 25.04
C HIS A 160 -32.27 16.01 25.48
N TYR A 161 -32.87 15.08 24.73
CA TYR A 161 -34.21 14.59 25.01
C TYR A 161 -34.32 13.85 26.34
N ILE A 162 -33.33 13.02 26.70
CA ILE A 162 -33.33 12.31 27.99
C ILE A 162 -33.20 13.26 29.18
N ARG A 163 -32.45 14.37 29.04
CA ARG A 163 -32.37 15.41 30.06
C ARG A 163 -33.73 16.10 30.25
N CYS A 164 -34.41 16.46 29.17
CA CYS A 164 -35.77 17.01 29.25
C CYS A 164 -36.77 16.03 29.87
N LEU A 165 -36.60 14.72 29.62
CA LEU A 165 -37.45 13.69 30.22
C LEU A 165 -37.21 13.57 31.73
N GLU A 166 -35.96 13.69 32.19
CA GLU A 166 -35.62 13.78 33.61
C GLU A 166 -36.22 15.03 34.25
N GLU A 167 -36.07 16.21 33.64
CA GLU A 167 -36.66 17.47 34.12
C GLU A 167 -38.19 17.39 34.25
N GLN A 168 -38.88 16.81 33.25
CA GLN A 168 -40.34 16.59 33.30
C GLN A 168 -40.74 15.66 34.45
N GLN A 169 -39.92 14.65 34.72
CA GLN A 169 -40.18 13.68 35.78
C GLN A 169 -39.95 14.29 37.16
N ASP A 170 -38.88 15.06 37.33
CA ASP A 170 -38.58 15.76 38.58
C ASP A 170 -39.64 16.85 38.86
N GLU A 171 -40.13 17.57 37.84
CA GLU A 171 -41.25 18.52 37.97
C GLU A 171 -42.54 17.82 38.41
N PHE A 172 -42.84 16.65 37.83
CA PHE A 172 -43.98 15.84 38.24
C PHE A 172 -43.84 15.39 39.69
N ASP A 173 -42.68 14.84 40.09
CA ASP A 173 -42.45 14.35 41.45
C ASP A 173 -42.59 15.48 42.47
N PHE A 174 -42.02 16.65 42.20
CA PHE A 174 -42.16 17.83 43.06
C PHE A 174 -43.63 18.25 43.25
N LYS A 175 -44.41 18.34 42.15
CA LYS A 175 -45.83 18.69 42.23
C LYS A 175 -46.66 17.62 42.91
N TYR A 176 -46.34 16.34 42.67
CA TYR A 176 -47.02 15.21 43.30
C TYR A 176 -46.80 15.20 44.81
N GLN A 177 -45.56 15.37 45.26
CA GLN A 177 -45.22 15.46 46.69
C GLN A 177 -45.88 16.67 47.36
N THR A 178 -45.88 17.83 46.68
CA THR A 178 -46.54 19.04 47.18
C THR A 178 -48.05 18.81 47.35
N ASN A 179 -48.72 18.23 46.35
CA ASN A 179 -50.16 17.91 46.41
C ASN A 179 -50.51 16.91 47.52
N ARG A 180 -49.59 15.99 47.87
CA ARG A 180 -49.78 15.05 49.00
C ARG A 180 -49.65 15.72 50.37
N MET A 181 -48.87 16.78 50.48
CA MET A 181 -48.70 17.55 51.72
C MET A 181 -49.80 18.60 51.92
N ASP A 182 -50.51 18.97 50.86
CA ASP A 182 -51.55 19.99 50.91
C ASP A 182 -52.88 19.47 51.48
N CYS A 183 -53.42 20.18 52.48
CA CYS A 183 -54.68 19.88 53.18
C CYS A 183 -55.84 20.80 52.72
N GLY A 184 -55.85 21.17 51.44
CA GLY A 184 -56.90 21.98 50.83
C GLY A 184 -58.25 21.25 50.64
N PRO A 185 -59.34 22.01 50.37
CA PRO A 185 -60.69 21.48 50.16
C PRO A 185 -60.80 20.50 48.99
N ALA A 186 -61.80 19.60 49.04
CA ALA A 186 -61.91 18.44 48.14
C ALA A 186 -62.11 18.78 46.65
N GLU A 187 -62.64 19.97 46.31
CA GLU A 187 -62.80 20.40 44.92
C GLU A 187 -61.48 20.83 44.28
N GLU A 188 -60.60 21.49 45.03
CA GLU A 188 -59.26 21.90 44.55
C GLU A 188 -58.36 20.68 44.31
N LYS A 189 -58.45 19.67 45.19
CA LYS A 189 -57.75 18.39 45.02
C LYS A 189 -58.11 17.67 43.72
N LYS A 190 -59.40 17.65 43.34
CA LYS A 190 -59.83 17.02 42.08
C LYS A 190 -59.24 17.71 40.84
N VAL A 191 -59.10 19.03 40.87
CA VAL A 191 -58.51 19.80 39.76
C VAL A 191 -57.00 19.54 39.69
N GLN A 192 -56.30 19.54 40.83
CA GLN A 192 -54.88 19.18 40.89
C GLN A 192 -54.59 17.75 40.44
N ASP A 193 -55.42 16.78 40.82
CA ASP A 193 -55.29 15.39 40.38
C ASP A 193 -55.44 15.24 38.85
N GLN A 194 -56.33 16.02 38.22
CA GLN A 194 -56.45 16.06 36.75
C GLN A 194 -55.19 16.63 36.08
N VAL A 195 -54.55 17.64 36.68
CA VAL A 195 -53.29 18.21 36.17
C VAL A 195 -52.17 17.19 36.29
N LEU A 196 -52.04 16.50 37.43
CA LEU A 196 -51.06 15.44 37.64
C LEU A 196 -51.27 14.28 36.66
N GLN A 197 -52.51 13.86 36.40
CA GLN A 197 -52.78 12.82 35.40
C GLN A 197 -52.37 13.25 33.99
N LYS A 198 -52.58 14.52 33.61
CA LYS A 198 -52.11 15.04 32.31
C LYS A 198 -50.59 15.04 32.22
N MET A 199 -49.89 15.41 33.29
CA MET A 199 -48.42 15.35 33.35
C MET A 199 -47.90 13.91 33.25
N LEU A 200 -48.54 12.96 33.95
CA LEU A 200 -48.20 11.54 33.87
C LEU A 200 -48.40 10.97 32.45
N ASN A 201 -49.52 11.31 31.79
CA ASN A 201 -49.77 10.89 30.42
C ASN A 201 -48.75 11.49 29.43
N ALA A 202 -48.32 12.74 29.67
CA ALA A 202 -47.26 13.37 28.88
C ALA A 202 -45.91 12.67 29.08
N LEU A 203 -45.57 12.30 30.32
CA LEU A 203 -44.39 11.52 30.66
C LEU A 203 -44.39 10.13 30.01
N ASP A 204 -45.50 9.38 30.06
CA ASP A 204 -45.63 8.09 29.38
C ASP A 204 -45.42 8.23 27.86
N LYS A 205 -46.03 9.24 27.25
CA LYS A 205 -45.82 9.55 25.82
C LYS A 205 -44.36 9.87 25.51
N SER A 206 -43.69 10.64 26.36
CA SER A 206 -42.27 10.95 26.22
C SER A 206 -41.39 9.70 26.35
N ARG A 207 -41.65 8.83 27.34
CA ARG A 207 -40.92 7.56 27.53
C ARG A 207 -41.09 6.62 26.35
N ARG A 208 -42.33 6.44 25.85
CA ARG A 208 -42.61 5.61 24.65
C ARG A 208 -41.89 6.13 23.42
N LYS A 209 -41.93 7.45 23.20
CA LYS A 209 -41.25 8.08 22.07
C LYS A 209 -39.74 7.88 22.15
N PHE A 210 -39.14 8.12 23.31
CA PHE A 210 -37.71 7.95 23.51
C PHE A 210 -37.24 6.50 23.28
N LEU A 211 -38.00 5.51 23.76
CA LEU A 211 -37.73 4.10 23.50
C LEU A 211 -37.84 3.74 22.00
N ALA A 212 -38.85 4.27 21.29
CA ALA A 212 -38.97 4.08 19.85
C ALA A 212 -37.80 4.72 19.07
N ASP A 213 -37.33 5.88 19.53
CA ASP A 213 -36.15 6.54 18.96
C ASP A 213 -34.88 5.70 19.19
N ILE A 214 -34.71 5.07 20.37
CA ILE A 214 -33.63 4.09 20.64
C ILE A 214 -33.71 2.93 19.64
N SER A 215 -34.87 2.30 19.44
CA SER A 215 -35.02 1.17 18.50
C SER A 215 -34.68 1.57 17.06
N THR A 216 -35.07 2.78 16.64
CA THR A 216 -34.76 3.32 15.32
C THR A 216 -33.26 3.57 15.15
N MET A 217 -32.61 4.08 16.19
CA MET A 217 -31.17 4.31 16.20
C MET A 217 -30.39 3.00 16.18
N MET A 218 -30.84 1.99 16.94
CA MET A 218 -30.30 0.63 16.94
C MET A 218 -30.37 -0.02 15.55
N SER A 219 -31.52 0.08 14.88
CA SER A 219 -31.69 -0.43 13.51
C SER A 219 -30.73 0.24 12.53
N SER A 220 -30.53 1.56 12.68
CA SER A 220 -29.58 2.34 11.87
C SER A 220 -28.13 1.92 12.14
N ALA A 221 -27.77 1.71 13.40
CA ALA A 221 -26.46 1.26 13.83
C ALA A 221 -26.17 -0.18 13.36
N ASN A 222 -27.16 -1.08 13.36
CA ASN A 222 -27.00 -2.44 12.85
C ASN A 222 -26.73 -2.45 11.34
N CYS A 223 -27.46 -1.63 10.58
CA CYS A 223 -27.20 -1.46 9.15
C CYS A 223 -25.80 -0.90 8.87
N LEU A 224 -25.36 0.08 9.66
CA LEU A 224 -24.00 0.63 9.57
C LEU A 224 -22.93 -0.41 9.95
N CYS A 225 -23.17 -1.22 10.98
CA CYS A 225 -22.28 -2.30 11.39
C CYS A 225 -22.09 -3.33 10.28
N SER A 226 -23.16 -3.74 9.59
CA SER A 226 -23.03 -4.63 8.44
C SER A 226 -22.19 -4.01 7.32
N LEU A 227 -22.40 -2.73 6.98
CA LEU A 227 -21.57 -2.05 5.97
C LEU A 227 -20.09 -1.96 6.39
N LEU A 228 -19.82 -1.63 7.66
CA LEU A 228 -18.45 -1.49 8.16
C LEU A 228 -17.72 -2.83 8.29
N VAL A 229 -18.39 -3.86 8.81
CA VAL A 229 -17.77 -5.14 9.18
C VAL A 229 -17.79 -6.14 8.02
N ASP A 230 -18.90 -6.21 7.28
CA ASP A 230 -19.11 -7.24 6.26
C ASP A 230 -18.66 -6.80 4.86
N GLU A 231 -18.58 -5.49 4.60
CA GLU A 231 -18.11 -4.93 3.31
C GLU A 231 -16.73 -4.25 3.48
N GLU A 232 -16.66 -3.04 4.04
CA GLU A 232 -15.42 -2.23 4.02
C GLU A 232 -14.23 -2.88 4.75
N LEU A 233 -14.46 -3.53 5.90
CA LEU A 233 -13.40 -4.22 6.62
C LEU A 233 -12.90 -5.46 5.87
N VAL A 234 -13.79 -6.15 5.13
CA VAL A 234 -13.42 -7.29 4.29
C VAL A 234 -12.59 -6.80 3.11
N ASP A 235 -13.02 -5.71 2.46
CA ASP A 235 -12.30 -5.09 1.35
C ASP A 235 -10.94 -4.54 1.79
N TRP A 236 -10.85 -3.90 2.96
CA TRP A 236 -9.56 -3.49 3.52
C TRP A 236 -8.65 -4.69 3.83
N LYS A 237 -9.17 -5.79 4.39
CA LYS A 237 -8.39 -7.01 4.60
C LYS A 237 -7.89 -7.59 3.27
N ARG A 238 -8.70 -7.54 2.21
CA ARG A 238 -8.31 -7.97 0.87
C ARG A 238 -7.22 -7.06 0.28
N ARG A 239 -7.36 -5.74 0.39
CA ARG A 239 -6.32 -4.76 0.01
C ARG A 239 -5.01 -4.99 0.77
N GLN A 240 -5.08 -5.22 2.08
CA GLN A 240 -3.90 -5.58 2.88
C GLN A 240 -3.26 -6.89 2.39
N GLN A 241 -4.06 -7.90 2.06
CA GLN A 241 -3.59 -9.19 1.55
C GLN A 241 -2.82 -9.06 0.24
N ILE A 242 -3.34 -8.29 -0.73
CA ILE A 242 -2.65 -8.07 -2.01
C ILE A 242 -1.49 -7.07 -1.89
N SER A 243 -1.58 -6.08 -1.00
CA SER A 243 -0.47 -5.19 -0.67
C SER A 243 0.72 -5.96 -0.06
N CYS A 244 0.46 -7.01 0.74
CA CYS A 244 1.51 -7.90 1.25
C CYS A 244 2.32 -8.59 0.14
N ILE A 245 1.74 -8.77 -1.06
CA ILE A 245 2.44 -9.32 -2.22
C ILE A 245 2.87 -8.24 -3.21
N GLY A 246 2.84 -6.96 -2.83
CA GLY A 246 3.42 -5.86 -3.61
C GLY A 246 2.42 -5.01 -4.41
N ALA A 247 1.11 -5.21 -4.23
CA ALA A 247 0.11 -4.31 -4.82
C ALA A 247 0.27 -2.88 -4.26
N PRO A 248 0.19 -1.82 -5.09
CA PRO A 248 0.38 -0.43 -4.67
C PRO A 248 -0.87 0.18 -4.01
N ASP A 249 -1.63 -0.62 -3.25
CA ASP A 249 -2.86 -0.17 -2.62
C ASP A 249 -2.61 0.54 -1.29
N ASP A 250 -3.42 1.57 -1.01
CA ASP A 250 -3.44 2.20 0.30
C ASP A 250 -4.09 1.26 1.33
N THR A 251 -3.34 0.99 2.39
CA THR A 251 -3.73 0.14 3.53
C THR A 251 -3.93 0.94 4.81
N SER A 252 -4.00 2.28 4.72
CA SER A 252 -4.27 3.16 5.85
C SER A 252 -5.56 2.78 6.58
N LEU A 253 -5.47 2.69 7.90
CA LEU A 253 -6.58 2.37 8.80
C LEU A 253 -7.29 3.61 9.35
N GLU A 254 -6.84 4.81 9.02
CA GLU A 254 -7.29 6.06 9.68
C GLU A 254 -8.79 6.32 9.51
N GLN A 255 -9.30 6.09 8.30
CA GLN A 255 -10.71 6.29 7.99
C GLN A 255 -11.61 5.24 8.67
N LEU A 256 -11.20 3.97 8.64
CA LEU A 256 -11.88 2.89 9.36
C LEU A 256 -11.87 3.16 10.87
N GLU A 257 -10.72 3.53 11.43
CA GLU A 257 -10.56 3.86 12.84
C GLU A 257 -11.49 5.02 13.25
N LYS A 258 -11.62 6.06 12.41
CA LYS A 258 -12.58 7.15 12.63
C LYS A 258 -14.02 6.63 12.66
N TRP A 259 -14.44 5.82 11.69
CA TRP A 259 -15.81 5.32 11.61
C TRP A 259 -16.14 4.33 12.73
N PHE A 260 -15.24 3.41 13.04
CA PHE A 260 -15.38 2.46 14.15
C PHE A 260 -15.46 3.21 15.48
N THR A 261 -14.57 4.18 15.72
CA THR A 261 -14.58 4.97 16.96
C THR A 261 -15.90 5.71 17.14
N GLN A 262 -16.35 6.47 16.13
CA GLN A 262 -17.61 7.22 16.22
C GLN A 262 -18.84 6.32 16.40
N THR A 263 -18.88 5.18 15.71
CA THR A 263 -19.99 4.23 15.82
C THR A 263 -20.01 3.59 17.21
N ILE A 264 -18.86 3.17 17.73
CA ILE A 264 -18.74 2.55 19.05
C ILE A 264 -19.06 3.56 20.16
N GLU A 265 -18.63 4.82 20.04
CA GLU A 265 -19.01 5.89 20.97
C GLU A 265 -20.54 6.08 21.03
N CYS A 266 -21.21 6.11 19.87
CA CYS A 266 -22.67 6.20 19.81
C CYS A 266 -23.34 4.97 20.48
N MET A 267 -22.76 3.78 20.33
CA MET A 267 -23.25 2.56 20.99
C MET A 267 -23.08 2.61 22.51
N PHE A 268 -21.97 3.16 23.02
CA PHE A 268 -21.82 3.40 24.46
C PHE A 268 -22.79 4.48 24.97
N GLN A 269 -23.07 5.52 24.18
CA GLN A 269 -24.10 6.51 24.51
C GLN A 269 -25.50 5.87 24.62
N LEU A 270 -25.85 4.94 23.72
CA LEU A 270 -27.09 4.17 23.82
C LEU A 270 -27.18 3.38 25.12
N LEU A 271 -26.10 2.71 25.53
CA LEU A 271 -26.06 2.00 26.81
C LEU A 271 -26.25 2.95 28.00
N LYS A 272 -25.64 4.15 27.95
CA LYS A 272 -25.84 5.18 28.97
C LYS A 272 -27.29 5.69 29.02
N PHE A 273 -27.94 5.87 27.87
CA PHE A 273 -29.36 6.24 27.83
C PHE A 273 -30.24 5.16 28.46
N LEU A 274 -29.98 3.89 28.18
CA LEU A 274 -30.69 2.76 28.79
C LEU A 274 -30.44 2.64 30.30
N GLN A 275 -29.22 2.95 30.77
CA GLN A 275 -28.91 3.05 32.21
C GLN A 275 -29.67 4.21 32.84
N LYS A 276 -29.70 5.38 32.20
CA LYS A 276 -30.41 6.55 32.73
C LYS A 276 -31.93 6.36 32.77
N LEU A 277 -32.51 5.67 31.78
CA LEU A 277 -33.91 5.24 31.85
C LEU A 277 -34.18 4.30 33.02
N ASP A 278 -33.21 3.48 33.42
CA ASP A 278 -33.33 2.61 34.60
C ASP A 278 -33.41 3.42 35.89
N GLU A 279 -32.56 4.44 36.03
CA GLU A 279 -32.61 5.37 37.16
C GLU A 279 -33.97 6.07 37.25
N LEU A 280 -34.49 6.52 36.09
CA LEU A 280 -35.79 7.17 36.00
C LEU A 280 -36.95 6.21 36.30
N GLY A 281 -36.87 4.95 35.85
CA GLY A 281 -37.81 3.90 36.22
C GLY A 281 -37.77 3.58 37.72
N GLY A 282 -36.57 3.55 38.30
CA GLY A 282 -36.36 3.34 39.74
C GLY A 282 -36.92 4.46 40.61
N LYS A 283 -36.83 5.72 40.15
CA LYS A 283 -37.47 6.88 40.80
C LYS A 283 -39.00 6.80 40.71
N MET A 284 -39.54 6.40 39.56
CA MET A 284 -40.99 6.38 39.30
C MET A 284 -41.37 5.32 38.25
N THR A 285 -42.27 4.41 38.64
CA THR A 285 -42.86 3.35 37.80
C THR A 285 -44.39 3.35 37.95
N TYR A 286 -45.10 2.84 36.94
CA TYR A 286 -46.56 2.66 36.94
C TYR A 286 -46.98 1.40 36.17
N ILE A 287 -48.27 1.06 36.24
CA ILE A 287 -48.84 -0.10 35.54
C ILE A 287 -48.65 0.10 34.03
N ASN A 288 -48.03 -0.88 33.35
CA ASN A 288 -47.69 -0.85 31.92
C ASN A 288 -46.66 0.23 31.52
N ASP A 289 -45.74 0.57 32.43
CA ASP A 289 -44.58 1.41 32.13
C ASP A 289 -43.75 0.79 30.98
N PRO A 290 -43.55 1.51 29.87
CA PRO A 290 -42.79 0.99 28.73
C PRO A 290 -41.32 0.71 29.06
N ILE A 291 -40.74 1.37 30.07
CA ILE A 291 -39.33 1.17 30.47
C ILE A 291 -39.14 -0.26 30.98
N SER A 292 -40.01 -0.74 31.88
CA SER A 292 -39.89 -2.08 32.47
C SER A 292 -40.02 -3.20 31.44
N ALA A 293 -40.80 -2.99 30.37
CA ALA A 293 -41.05 -4.00 29.34
C ALA A 293 -40.00 -4.02 28.22
N GLN A 294 -39.53 -2.85 27.75
CA GLN A 294 -38.72 -2.76 26.53
C GLN A 294 -37.21 -2.59 26.78
N LYS A 295 -36.81 -2.18 27.99
CA LYS A 295 -35.40 -1.88 28.27
C LYS A 295 -34.49 -3.11 28.15
N THR A 296 -34.85 -4.23 28.78
CA THR A 296 -34.02 -5.44 28.81
C THR A 296 -33.67 -5.96 27.42
N PRO A 297 -34.63 -6.18 26.50
CA PRO A 297 -34.31 -6.64 25.15
C PRO A 297 -33.47 -5.61 24.36
N LEU A 298 -33.74 -4.31 24.50
CA LEU A 298 -32.94 -3.27 23.84
C LEU A 298 -31.50 -3.25 24.34
N LYS A 299 -31.29 -3.46 25.65
CA LYS A 299 -29.95 -3.54 26.24
C LYS A 299 -29.17 -4.74 25.71
N GLU A 300 -29.77 -5.92 25.70
CA GLU A 300 -29.14 -7.15 25.19
C GLU A 300 -28.78 -7.02 23.70
N GLU A 301 -29.67 -6.43 22.89
CA GLU A 301 -29.40 -6.17 21.47
C GLU A 301 -28.27 -5.16 21.27
N THR A 302 -28.23 -4.10 22.08
CA THR A 302 -27.15 -3.08 22.05
C THR A 302 -25.79 -3.69 22.43
N GLU A 303 -25.75 -4.48 23.50
CA GLU A 303 -24.53 -5.16 23.96
C GLU A 303 -24.04 -6.21 22.95
N GLY A 304 -24.96 -6.95 22.32
CA GLY A 304 -24.64 -7.91 21.27
C GLY A 304 -24.01 -7.26 20.04
N LEU A 305 -24.59 -6.16 19.56
CA LEU A 305 -24.08 -5.41 18.42
C LEU A 305 -22.72 -4.74 18.73
N LEU A 306 -22.59 -4.16 19.93
CA LEU A 306 -21.34 -3.58 20.40
C LEU A 306 -20.24 -4.63 20.52
N THR A 307 -20.55 -5.82 21.05
CA THR A 307 -19.60 -6.94 21.14
C THR A 307 -19.09 -7.36 19.76
N ARG A 308 -19.98 -7.43 18.76
CA ARG A 308 -19.61 -7.71 17.36
C ARG A 308 -18.68 -6.65 16.78
N LEU A 309 -18.98 -5.37 17.00
CA LEU A 309 -18.14 -4.25 16.56
C LEU A 309 -16.75 -4.28 17.22
N LEU A 310 -16.68 -4.46 18.54
CA LEU A 310 -15.43 -4.52 19.30
C LEU A 310 -14.54 -5.67 18.84
N LYS A 311 -15.10 -6.88 18.66
CA LYS A 311 -14.37 -8.03 18.12
C LYS A 311 -13.83 -7.78 16.71
N SER A 312 -14.59 -7.08 15.87
CA SER A 312 -14.20 -6.76 14.50
C SER A 312 -13.16 -5.64 14.41
N ALA A 313 -13.13 -4.74 15.41
CA ALA A 313 -12.20 -3.62 15.50
C ALA A 313 -10.76 -4.04 15.86
N PHE A 314 -10.52 -5.27 16.31
CA PHE A 314 -9.19 -5.76 16.64
C PHE A 314 -8.54 -6.45 15.43
N VAL A 315 -7.54 -5.81 14.83
CA VAL A 315 -6.96 -6.22 13.54
C VAL A 315 -5.43 -6.26 13.59
N VAL A 316 -4.83 -7.04 12.69
CA VAL A 316 -3.39 -7.01 12.43
C VAL A 316 -3.13 -5.89 11.41
N GLU A 317 -2.47 -4.82 11.84
CA GLU A 317 -2.17 -3.66 10.98
C GLU A 317 -0.95 -3.91 10.09
N SER A 318 0.11 -4.49 10.65
CA SER A 318 1.31 -4.88 9.90
C SER A 318 1.55 -6.36 10.10
N GLN A 319 1.45 -7.12 9.00
CA GLN A 319 1.64 -8.56 8.99
C GLN A 319 3.06 -8.95 9.42
N PRO A 320 3.27 -10.20 9.91
CA PRO A 320 4.58 -10.67 10.38
C PRO A 320 5.68 -10.50 9.32
N THR A 321 6.73 -9.74 9.64
CA THR A 321 7.84 -9.43 8.71
C THR A 321 9.19 -9.54 9.38
N ILE A 322 10.23 -9.84 8.60
CA ILE A 322 11.64 -9.83 9.03
C ILE A 322 12.30 -8.62 8.40
N SER A 323 13.03 -7.80 9.16
CA SER A 323 13.67 -6.57 8.66
C SER A 323 14.61 -6.76 7.46
N GLN A 324 15.20 -7.95 7.32
CA GLN A 324 16.05 -8.35 6.20
C GLN A 324 15.42 -9.44 5.31
N GLY A 325 14.09 -9.64 5.41
CA GLY A 325 13.36 -10.62 4.62
C GLY A 325 13.08 -10.14 3.19
N ARG A 326 12.70 -11.09 2.30
CA ARG A 326 12.23 -10.77 0.94
C ARG A 326 10.88 -10.03 0.93
N GLY A 327 10.05 -10.26 1.94
CA GLY A 327 8.68 -9.74 2.04
C GLY A 327 8.00 -10.21 3.33
N PRO A 328 6.74 -9.78 3.56
CA PRO A 328 5.92 -10.20 4.70
C PRO A 328 5.51 -11.68 4.63
N LEU A 329 4.97 -12.23 5.72
CA LEU A 329 4.39 -13.59 5.79
C LEU A 329 5.39 -14.74 5.54
N MET A 330 6.69 -14.45 5.57
CA MET A 330 7.74 -15.44 5.53
C MET A 330 8.66 -15.26 6.73
N LEU A 331 8.65 -16.24 7.62
CA LEU A 331 9.43 -16.21 8.86
C LEU A 331 10.54 -17.24 8.83
N ARG A 332 11.72 -16.90 9.32
CA ARG A 332 12.84 -17.84 9.49
C ARG A 332 12.98 -18.19 10.97
N THR A 333 13.11 -19.49 11.25
CA THR A 333 13.37 -19.96 12.62
C THR A 333 14.61 -19.28 13.21
N ASN A 334 14.56 -18.99 14.51
CA ASN A 334 15.61 -18.30 15.27
C ASN A 334 15.95 -16.87 14.76
N SER A 335 15.13 -16.29 13.88
CA SER A 335 15.28 -14.89 13.46
C SER A 335 14.21 -14.02 14.09
N GLN A 336 14.60 -12.79 14.41
CA GLN A 336 13.67 -11.80 14.95
C GLN A 336 12.71 -11.35 13.84
N PHE A 337 11.44 -11.23 14.19
CA PHE A 337 10.40 -10.70 13.33
C PHE A 337 9.54 -9.71 14.11
N SER A 338 8.88 -8.83 13.37
CA SER A 338 7.94 -7.86 13.90
C SER A 338 6.52 -8.09 13.38
N VAL A 339 5.55 -7.71 14.20
CA VAL A 339 4.12 -7.72 13.86
C VAL A 339 3.43 -6.63 14.68
N LYS A 340 2.49 -5.93 14.05
CA LYS A 340 1.78 -4.81 14.68
C LYS A 340 0.29 -5.08 14.66
N VAL A 341 -0.33 -5.08 15.83
CA VAL A 341 -1.79 -5.15 15.97
C VAL A 341 -2.33 -3.78 16.35
N ARG A 342 -3.55 -3.50 15.91
CA ARG A 342 -4.24 -2.24 16.16
C ARG A 342 -5.67 -2.51 16.59
N PHE A 343 -6.12 -1.70 17.53
CA PHE A 343 -7.53 -1.63 17.90
C PHE A 343 -8.13 -0.36 17.29
N LEU A 344 -9.12 -0.53 16.41
CA LEU A 344 -9.73 0.55 15.63
C LEU A 344 -10.63 1.48 16.47
N TYR A 345 -10.83 1.18 17.75
CA TYR A 345 -11.52 2.04 18.68
C TYR A 345 -10.52 2.77 19.58
N LYS A 346 -10.44 4.10 19.43
CA LYS A 346 -9.57 4.93 20.27
C LYS A 346 -10.22 5.20 21.62
N VAL A 347 -9.61 4.67 22.68
CA VAL A 347 -10.02 4.92 24.07
C VAL A 347 -8.80 5.32 24.88
N PRO A 348 -8.56 6.64 25.05
CA PRO A 348 -7.43 7.14 25.85
C PRO A 348 -7.37 6.55 27.26
N GLU A 349 -8.53 6.25 27.86
CA GLU A 349 -8.64 5.69 29.22
C GLU A 349 -8.09 4.26 29.33
N LEU A 350 -8.01 3.52 28.22
CA LEU A 350 -7.47 2.16 28.19
C LEU A 350 -6.00 2.11 27.77
N ASN A 351 -5.35 3.26 27.60
CA ASN A 351 -3.95 3.34 27.21
C ASN A 351 -3.07 2.63 28.25
N HIS A 352 -2.23 1.69 27.80
CA HIS A 352 -1.39 0.80 28.62
C HIS A 352 -2.13 -0.21 29.51
N ILE A 353 -3.47 -0.25 29.51
CA ILE A 353 -4.25 -1.18 30.34
C ILE A 353 -4.38 -2.53 29.65
N MET A 354 -4.81 -2.53 28.39
CA MET A 354 -5.08 -3.75 27.64
C MET A 354 -3.78 -4.45 27.23
N LYS A 355 -3.56 -5.67 27.72
CA LYS A 355 -2.39 -6.49 27.35
C LYS A 355 -2.75 -7.47 26.25
N VAL A 356 -2.00 -7.42 25.15
CA VAL A 356 -2.11 -8.36 24.02
C VAL A 356 -1.11 -9.48 24.20
N ASN A 357 -1.57 -10.72 24.13
CA ASN A 357 -0.76 -11.92 24.15
C ASN A 357 -0.64 -12.50 22.74
N VAL A 358 0.55 -13.01 22.40
CA VAL A 358 0.86 -13.61 21.10
C VAL A 358 1.16 -15.08 21.27
N PHE A 359 0.54 -15.90 20.44
CA PHE A 359 0.84 -17.33 20.35
C PHE A 359 0.64 -17.82 18.92
N ILE A 360 1.17 -19.00 18.63
CA ILE A 360 0.95 -19.70 17.37
C ILE A 360 -0.03 -20.82 17.64
N GLU A 361 -1.11 -20.88 16.85
CA GLU A 361 -2.12 -21.91 17.02
C GLU A 361 -1.45 -23.27 16.83
N LYS A 362 -1.53 -24.13 17.85
CA LYS A 362 -1.13 -25.53 17.71
C LYS A 362 -2.19 -26.13 16.81
N ALA A 363 -1.91 -26.21 15.50
CA ALA A 363 -2.78 -26.87 14.52
C ALA A 363 -3.39 -28.09 15.21
N ALA A 364 -4.72 -28.05 15.38
CA ALA A 364 -5.46 -29.05 16.13
C ALA A 364 -4.95 -30.43 15.72
N ALA A 365 -4.89 -31.37 16.66
CA ALA A 365 -4.28 -32.69 16.57
C ALA A 365 -4.75 -33.62 15.41
N LYS A 366 -5.40 -33.08 14.38
CA LYS A 366 -6.01 -33.74 13.23
C LYS A 366 -5.06 -33.96 12.04
N LEU A 367 -3.99 -33.18 11.88
CA LEU A 367 -3.06 -33.35 10.75
C LEU A 367 -1.74 -33.97 11.21
N LYS A 368 -1.53 -35.26 10.88
CA LYS A 368 -0.24 -35.93 11.06
C LYS A 368 0.80 -35.25 10.16
N GLY A 369 1.95 -34.88 10.70
CA GLY A 369 3.12 -34.41 9.92
C GLY A 369 3.43 -32.91 9.96
N PHE A 370 2.52 -32.03 10.40
CA PHE A 370 2.82 -30.58 10.47
C PHE A 370 3.84 -30.23 11.54
N ARG A 371 4.80 -29.36 11.20
CA ARG A 371 5.75 -28.82 12.19
C ARG A 371 5.05 -27.93 13.19
N ARG A 372 5.58 -27.89 14.41
CA ARG A 372 5.07 -27.06 15.50
C ARG A 372 6.14 -26.08 15.93
N PHE A 373 5.71 -24.86 16.24
CA PHE A 373 6.62 -23.79 16.62
C PHE A 373 6.18 -23.20 17.95
N ASN A 374 7.13 -22.62 18.67
CA ASN A 374 6.90 -21.80 19.83
C ASN A 374 7.35 -20.37 19.52
N VAL A 375 6.55 -19.39 19.95
CA VAL A 375 6.92 -17.97 19.91
C VAL A 375 7.75 -17.67 21.17
N LEU A 376 8.93 -17.08 20.97
CA LEU A 376 9.84 -16.62 22.01
C LEU A 376 9.99 -15.09 21.93
N GLY A 377 10.44 -14.48 23.04
CA GLY A 377 10.60 -13.04 23.18
C GLY A 377 9.51 -12.43 24.05
N THR A 378 9.13 -11.19 23.77
CA THR A 378 8.06 -10.47 24.49
C THR A 378 6.69 -10.91 24.00
N ILE A 379 6.19 -12.02 24.53
CA ILE A 379 4.91 -12.62 24.13
C ILE A 379 3.67 -11.83 24.59
N SER A 380 3.85 -10.85 25.49
CA SER A 380 2.78 -9.99 25.99
C SER A 380 3.19 -8.53 25.91
N LYS A 381 2.37 -7.68 25.30
CA LYS A 381 2.61 -6.24 25.18
C LYS A 381 1.33 -5.45 25.37
N ALA A 382 1.40 -4.35 26.10
CA ALA A 382 0.25 -3.47 26.27
C ALA A 382 -0.05 -2.66 25.00
N LEU A 383 -1.33 -2.47 24.68
CA LEU A 383 -1.77 -1.50 23.69
C LEU A 383 -1.42 -0.10 24.18
N ASN A 384 -0.74 0.66 23.34
CA ASN A 384 -0.38 2.04 23.62
C ASN A 384 -0.78 2.98 22.49
N MET A 385 -1.09 4.21 22.85
CA MET A 385 -1.22 5.32 21.91
C MET A 385 0.19 5.70 21.44
N THR A 386 0.48 5.49 20.16
CA THR A 386 1.79 5.84 19.58
C THR A 386 1.92 7.36 19.36
N GLU A 387 3.10 7.93 19.64
CA GLU A 387 3.42 9.37 19.50
C GLU A 387 3.38 9.91 18.06
N SER A 388 3.03 9.09 17.06
CA SER A 388 2.78 9.57 15.70
C SER A 388 1.60 10.56 15.68
N LEU A 389 1.62 11.52 14.76
CA LEU A 389 0.62 12.59 14.57
C LEU A 389 -0.86 12.13 14.66
N ASN A 390 -1.15 10.85 14.39
CA ASN A 390 -2.51 10.30 14.34
C ASN A 390 -2.89 9.38 15.53
N GLY A 391 -2.01 9.14 16.52
CA GLY A 391 -2.33 8.54 17.83
C GLY A 391 -3.27 7.31 17.81
N GLY A 392 -2.85 6.18 17.24
CA GLY A 392 -3.63 4.93 17.24
C GLY A 392 -3.33 4.01 18.42
N MET A 393 -4.31 3.22 18.87
CA MET A 393 -4.18 2.17 19.91
C MET A 393 -3.50 0.93 19.32
N VAL A 394 -2.22 0.75 19.60
CA VAL A 394 -1.35 -0.21 18.89
C VAL A 394 -0.54 -1.07 19.86
N ALA A 395 -0.30 -2.33 19.50
CA ALA A 395 0.71 -3.17 20.13
C ALA A 395 1.72 -3.60 19.06
N ASP A 396 2.91 -2.99 19.10
CA ASP A 396 3.99 -3.24 18.15
C ASP A 396 5.01 -4.24 18.72
N PHE A 397 4.97 -5.49 18.27
CA PHE A 397 5.93 -6.50 18.66
C PHE A 397 7.12 -6.49 17.70
N ARG A 398 8.34 -6.16 18.17
CA ARG A 398 9.54 -6.05 17.29
C ARG A 398 10.57 -7.17 17.43
N HIS A 399 10.54 -7.91 18.54
CA HIS A 399 11.58 -8.87 18.92
C HIS A 399 11.01 -10.27 19.17
N LEU A 400 10.02 -10.69 18.38
CA LEU A 400 9.50 -12.05 18.44
C LEU A 400 10.42 -12.99 17.67
N THR A 401 10.50 -14.25 18.09
CA THR A 401 11.29 -15.27 17.40
C THR A 401 10.54 -16.60 17.40
N LEU A 402 10.59 -17.35 16.29
CA LEU A 402 10.03 -18.69 16.22
C LEU A 402 11.09 -19.76 16.45
N LYS A 403 10.79 -20.73 17.30
CA LYS A 403 11.64 -21.91 17.53
C LYS A 403 10.85 -23.19 17.27
N ASP A 404 11.45 -24.11 16.53
CA ASP A 404 10.88 -25.42 16.22
C ASP A 404 10.71 -26.26 17.50
N GLN A 405 9.53 -26.83 17.69
CA GLN A 405 9.20 -27.74 18.77
C GLN A 405 9.46 -29.18 18.31
N LYS A 406 10.68 -29.67 18.57
CA LYS A 406 11.02 -31.07 18.33
C LYS A 406 10.15 -31.97 19.22
N VAL A 407 9.29 -32.78 18.61
CA VAL A 407 8.54 -33.83 19.32
C VAL A 407 9.51 -34.94 19.69
N SER A 408 9.77 -35.12 20.99
CA SER A 408 10.60 -36.21 21.49
C SER A 408 9.78 -37.51 21.40
N GLY A 409 10.04 -38.33 20.38
CA GLY A 409 9.39 -39.62 20.16
C GLY A 409 8.52 -39.66 18.91
N GLY A 410 9.10 -40.12 17.80
CA GLY A 410 8.40 -40.33 16.52
C GLY A 410 9.43 -40.50 15.41
N GLY A 411 9.65 -41.74 14.98
CA GLY A 411 10.74 -42.13 14.08
C GLY A 411 10.70 -41.44 12.72
N LYS A 412 11.87 -41.42 12.07
CA LYS A 412 12.09 -41.09 10.65
C LYS A 412 11.06 -41.81 9.77
N GLY A 413 9.99 -41.13 9.40
CA GLY A 413 9.15 -41.44 8.25
C GLY A 413 9.31 -40.33 7.23
N ILE A 414 10.28 -40.46 6.33
CA ILE A 414 10.55 -39.47 5.27
C ILE A 414 9.40 -39.42 4.22
N ASN A 415 8.38 -40.28 4.35
CA ASN A 415 7.33 -40.49 3.34
C ASN A 415 5.89 -40.12 3.77
N ASP A 416 5.67 -39.48 4.93
CA ASP A 416 4.30 -39.12 5.41
C ASP A 416 4.01 -37.60 5.43
N LEU A 417 4.88 -36.77 4.83
CA LEU A 417 4.62 -35.33 4.64
C LEU A 417 3.86 -35.13 3.32
N LEU A 418 2.54 -34.91 3.40
CA LEU A 418 1.69 -34.57 2.24
C LEU A 418 2.08 -33.24 1.57
N LEU A 419 2.67 -32.31 2.34
CA LEU A 419 3.07 -30.97 1.88
C LEU A 419 4.55 -30.72 2.13
N SER A 420 5.19 -29.96 1.24
CA SER A 420 6.57 -29.54 1.43
C SER A 420 6.70 -28.49 2.53
N VAL A 421 7.93 -28.33 3.06
CA VAL A 421 8.27 -27.36 4.11
C VAL A 421 7.86 -25.92 3.76
N THR A 422 7.82 -25.58 2.47
CA THR A 422 7.46 -24.25 1.97
C THR A 422 5.97 -24.11 1.63
N GLU A 423 5.20 -25.18 1.74
CA GLU A 423 3.75 -25.23 1.50
C GLU A 423 2.94 -25.40 2.80
N GLU A 424 3.59 -25.73 3.93
CA GLU A 424 2.92 -25.69 5.23
C GLU A 424 2.70 -24.23 5.68
N LEU A 425 1.44 -23.92 5.98
CA LEU A 425 1.01 -22.61 6.42
C LEU A 425 0.72 -22.62 7.93
N HIS A 426 1.12 -21.53 8.59
CA HIS A 426 0.90 -21.31 10.01
C HIS A 426 0.22 -19.95 10.26
N LYS A 427 -0.42 -19.79 11.42
CA LYS A 427 -1.08 -18.53 11.82
C LYS A 427 -0.61 -18.10 13.20
N ILE A 428 -0.34 -16.82 13.36
CA ILE A 428 -0.05 -16.21 14.65
C ILE A 428 -1.34 -15.56 15.15
N ASN A 429 -1.76 -15.93 16.35
CA ASN A 429 -2.96 -15.42 17.00
C ASN A 429 -2.58 -14.40 18.07
N PHE A 430 -3.50 -13.45 18.25
CA PHE A 430 -3.39 -12.35 19.18
C PHE A 430 -4.65 -12.32 20.02
N GLU A 431 -4.51 -12.33 21.34
CA GLU A 431 -5.62 -12.29 22.28
C GLU A 431 -5.47 -11.12 23.24
N THR A 432 -6.56 -10.47 23.58
CA THR A 432 -6.62 -9.46 24.63
C THR A 432 -8.02 -9.42 25.26
N GLN A 433 -8.13 -8.73 26.40
CA GLN A 433 -9.39 -8.53 27.10
C GLN A 433 -9.69 -7.03 27.13
N PHE A 434 -10.89 -6.69 26.67
CA PHE A 434 -11.43 -5.33 26.71
C PHE A 434 -12.38 -5.22 27.90
N ASP A 435 -12.07 -4.31 28.83
CA ASP A 435 -12.89 -4.02 30.00
C ASP A 435 -13.13 -2.51 30.10
N TYR A 436 -14.35 -2.04 29.77
CA TYR A 436 -14.68 -0.62 29.81
C TYR A 436 -16.18 -0.40 30.05
N GLN A 437 -16.52 0.57 30.91
CA GLN A 437 -17.91 0.94 31.26
C GLN A 437 -18.83 -0.25 31.61
N GLY A 438 -18.28 -1.25 32.33
CA GLY A 438 -19.02 -2.43 32.77
C GLY A 438 -19.19 -3.54 31.72
N LEU A 439 -18.66 -3.36 30.51
CA LEU A 439 -18.62 -4.38 29.47
C LEU A 439 -17.25 -5.07 29.43
N SER A 440 -17.24 -6.40 29.46
CA SER A 440 -16.05 -7.24 29.35
C SER A 440 -16.13 -8.13 28.11
N VAL A 441 -15.18 -7.99 27.18
CA VAL A 441 -15.14 -8.73 25.91
C VAL A 441 -13.74 -9.26 25.64
N SER A 442 -13.62 -10.57 25.40
CA SER A 442 -12.38 -11.15 24.86
C SER A 442 -12.28 -10.87 23.36
N LEU A 443 -11.16 -10.28 22.95
CA LEU A 443 -10.85 -9.92 21.58
C LEU A 443 -9.75 -10.86 21.06
N GLU A 444 -9.99 -11.48 19.90
CA GLU A 444 -9.03 -12.37 19.24
C GLU A 444 -8.91 -11.99 17.76
N THR A 445 -7.67 -11.95 17.25
CA THR A 445 -7.40 -11.79 15.82
C THR A 445 -6.20 -12.64 15.41
N SER A 446 -6.02 -12.87 14.11
CA SER A 446 -4.94 -13.71 13.58
C SER A 446 -4.26 -13.06 12.38
N SER A 447 -2.97 -13.36 12.20
CA SER A 447 -2.22 -12.99 11.00
C SER A 447 -2.74 -13.74 9.78
N LEU A 448 -2.40 -13.25 8.59
CA LEU A 448 -2.52 -14.07 7.40
C LEU A 448 -1.63 -15.33 7.53
N PRO A 449 -2.00 -16.44 6.88
CA PRO A 449 -1.21 -17.63 6.77
C PRO A 449 0.21 -17.32 6.28
N LEU A 450 1.18 -17.79 7.03
CA LEU A 450 2.59 -17.53 6.81
C LEU A 450 3.38 -18.82 6.66
N VAL A 451 4.51 -18.74 5.97
CA VAL A 451 5.43 -19.86 5.77
C VAL A 451 6.61 -19.72 6.73
N VAL A 452 6.99 -20.80 7.42
CA VAL A 452 8.15 -20.83 8.30
C VAL A 452 9.31 -21.59 7.64
N ILE A 453 10.43 -20.93 7.40
CA ILE A 453 11.63 -21.53 6.79
C ILE A 453 12.72 -21.80 7.83
N SER A 454 13.58 -22.77 7.53
CA SER A 454 14.75 -23.09 8.34
C SER A 454 16.03 -22.47 7.78
N ASN A 455 16.12 -22.33 6.45
CA ASN A 455 17.30 -21.80 5.76
C ASN A 455 16.89 -20.75 4.72
N SER A 456 17.75 -19.74 4.52
CA SER A 456 17.59 -18.72 3.48
C SER A 456 17.50 -19.30 2.06
N SER A 457 18.05 -20.50 1.80
CA SER A 457 17.88 -21.19 0.51
C SER A 457 16.42 -21.49 0.15
N GLN A 458 15.53 -21.55 1.15
CA GLN A 458 14.10 -21.82 0.98
C GLN A 458 13.29 -20.56 0.71
N GLN A 459 13.89 -19.36 0.82
CA GLN A 459 13.18 -18.08 0.68
C GLN A 459 12.50 -17.96 -0.68
N GLN A 460 13.16 -18.39 -1.75
CA GLN A 460 12.61 -18.34 -3.11
C GLN A 460 11.31 -19.15 -3.21
N SER A 461 11.33 -20.42 -2.80
CA SER A 461 10.14 -21.29 -2.85
C SER A 461 9.07 -20.87 -1.86
N ALA A 462 9.43 -20.40 -0.67
CA ALA A 462 8.48 -19.89 0.31
C ALA A 462 7.74 -18.65 -0.19
N TRP A 463 8.43 -17.74 -0.91
CA TRP A 463 7.79 -16.56 -1.48
C TRP A 463 6.74 -16.96 -2.52
N ALA A 464 7.04 -17.97 -3.36
CA ALA A 464 6.07 -18.49 -4.33
C ALA A 464 4.76 -18.92 -3.66
N SER A 465 4.84 -19.58 -2.51
CA SER A 465 3.66 -20.01 -1.76
C SER A 465 2.88 -18.83 -1.19
N VAL A 466 3.59 -17.83 -0.64
CA VAL A 466 2.96 -16.58 -0.16
C VAL A 466 2.25 -15.85 -1.30
N LEU A 467 2.87 -15.74 -2.48
CA LEU A 467 2.27 -15.15 -3.68
C LEU A 467 0.98 -15.90 -4.07
N TRP A 468 1.05 -17.23 -4.18
CA TRP A 468 -0.08 -18.04 -4.63
C TRP A 468 -1.26 -18.00 -3.67
N PHE A 469 -0.98 -18.09 -2.36
CA PHE A 469 -2.01 -18.02 -1.32
C PHE A 469 -2.72 -16.67 -1.33
N ASN A 470 -1.97 -15.56 -1.29
CA ASN A 470 -2.57 -14.24 -1.18
C ASN A 470 -3.26 -13.78 -2.47
N MET A 471 -2.80 -14.24 -3.63
CA MET A 471 -3.45 -13.98 -4.91
C MET A 471 -4.83 -14.63 -4.98
N LEU A 472 -4.96 -15.91 -4.59
CA LEU A 472 -6.16 -16.72 -4.88
C LEU A 472 -7.07 -16.99 -3.69
N SER A 473 -6.58 -16.94 -2.46
CA SER A 473 -7.37 -17.36 -1.30
C SER A 473 -8.46 -16.34 -0.97
N SER A 474 -9.72 -16.77 -1.05
CA SER A 474 -10.88 -16.04 -0.56
C SER A 474 -11.05 -16.15 0.97
N ASP A 475 -10.54 -17.24 1.56
CA ASP A 475 -10.52 -17.42 3.02
C ASP A 475 -9.12 -17.09 3.57
N PRO A 476 -8.97 -15.97 4.30
CA PRO A 476 -7.68 -15.57 4.86
C PRO A 476 -7.23 -16.48 6.01
N LYS A 477 -7.99 -17.50 6.44
CA LYS A 477 -7.63 -18.38 7.55
C LYS A 477 -7.30 -19.83 7.14
N ASN A 478 -7.38 -20.14 5.84
CA ASN A 478 -7.20 -21.49 5.30
C ASN A 478 -5.72 -21.92 5.32
N VAL A 479 -5.32 -22.69 6.33
CA VAL A 479 -3.96 -23.24 6.44
C VAL A 479 -3.73 -24.49 5.57
N ASN A 480 -4.79 -25.12 5.06
CA ASN A 480 -4.72 -26.34 4.25
C ASN A 480 -4.79 -26.04 2.74
N PHE A 481 -4.56 -24.78 2.36
CA PHE A 481 -4.73 -24.28 0.99
C PHE A 481 -3.94 -25.09 -0.06
N PHE A 482 -2.74 -25.57 0.27
CA PHE A 482 -1.90 -26.32 -0.67
C PHE A 482 -2.26 -27.81 -0.81
N GLU A 483 -3.17 -28.36 0.01
CA GLU A 483 -3.69 -29.73 -0.19
C GLU A 483 -4.50 -29.82 -1.50
N SER A 484 -5.18 -28.74 -1.87
CA SER A 484 -5.95 -28.61 -3.12
C SER A 484 -5.78 -27.21 -3.72
N ALA A 485 -4.54 -26.88 -4.09
CA ALA A 485 -4.20 -25.56 -4.59
C ALA A 485 -5.04 -25.18 -5.84
N PRO A 486 -5.77 -24.06 -5.81
CA PRO A 486 -6.56 -23.61 -6.95
C PRO A 486 -5.68 -23.17 -8.13
N VAL A 487 -6.29 -23.15 -9.31
CA VAL A 487 -5.67 -22.61 -10.53
C VAL A 487 -5.89 -21.09 -10.58
N ALA A 488 -4.90 -20.35 -11.06
CA ALA A 488 -4.98 -18.90 -11.24
C ALA A 488 -5.40 -18.55 -12.67
N LEU A 489 -6.26 -17.55 -12.83
CA LEU A 489 -6.53 -16.94 -14.13
C LEU A 489 -5.36 -16.05 -14.56
N TRP A 490 -5.05 -16.02 -15.86
CA TRP A 490 -3.93 -15.23 -16.39
C TRP A 490 -4.03 -13.73 -16.07
N PRO A 491 -5.18 -13.05 -16.17
CA PRO A 491 -5.27 -11.63 -15.79
C PRO A 491 -4.82 -11.37 -14.35
N GLN A 492 -5.29 -12.18 -13.39
CA GLN A 492 -4.91 -12.07 -11.98
C GLN A 492 -3.43 -12.39 -11.76
N PHE A 493 -2.92 -13.42 -12.43
CA PHE A 493 -1.52 -13.82 -12.31
C PHE A 493 -0.57 -12.79 -12.94
N GLY A 494 -0.92 -12.25 -14.11
CA GLY A 494 -0.15 -11.22 -14.81
C GLY A 494 -0.09 -9.91 -14.01
N GLU A 495 -1.20 -9.52 -13.38
CA GLU A 495 -1.24 -8.38 -12.47
C GLU A 495 -0.32 -8.59 -11.26
N MET A 496 -0.39 -9.75 -10.61
CA MET A 496 0.50 -10.11 -9.50
C MET A 496 1.98 -10.09 -9.90
N LEU A 497 2.32 -10.57 -11.10
CA LEU A 497 3.68 -10.46 -11.64
C LEU A 497 4.09 -9.00 -11.83
N SER A 498 3.20 -8.16 -12.36
CA SER A 498 3.46 -6.73 -12.54
C SER A 498 3.79 -6.05 -11.20
N TRP A 499 3.04 -6.36 -10.13
CA TRP A 499 3.31 -5.87 -8.78
C TRP A 499 4.71 -6.24 -8.27
N GLN A 500 5.21 -7.44 -8.59
CA GLN A 500 6.59 -7.81 -8.23
C GLN A 500 7.63 -6.86 -8.86
N PHE A 501 7.42 -6.46 -10.12
CA PHE A 501 8.31 -5.52 -10.81
C PHE A 501 8.18 -4.08 -10.27
N VAL A 502 6.95 -3.64 -9.94
CA VAL A 502 6.73 -2.35 -9.27
C VAL A 502 7.54 -2.28 -7.98
N SER A 503 7.49 -3.33 -7.15
CA SER A 503 8.25 -3.37 -5.88
C SER A 503 9.77 -3.37 -6.03
N CYS A 504 10.28 -3.74 -7.21
CA CYS A 504 11.73 -3.86 -7.48
C CYS A 504 12.33 -2.64 -8.18
N GLY A 505 11.56 -1.94 -9.03
CA GLY A 505 12.07 -0.85 -9.84
C GLY A 505 11.00 0.18 -10.22
N ASN A 506 10.02 0.40 -9.36
CA ASN A 506 8.96 1.43 -9.45
C ASN A 506 8.13 1.44 -10.74
N CYS A 507 8.32 0.46 -11.62
CA CYS A 507 7.58 0.29 -12.87
C CYS A 507 7.15 -1.17 -12.99
N GLY A 508 5.87 -1.38 -13.31
CA GLY A 508 5.31 -2.70 -13.55
C GLY A 508 5.61 -3.22 -14.96
N LEU A 509 4.96 -4.32 -15.31
CA LEU A 509 4.99 -4.89 -16.65
C LEU A 509 3.96 -4.22 -17.56
N ASP A 510 4.34 -3.94 -18.79
CA ASP A 510 3.42 -3.44 -19.82
C ASP A 510 2.66 -4.59 -20.54
N SER A 511 1.69 -4.21 -21.38
CA SER A 511 0.86 -5.18 -22.10
C SER A 511 1.66 -6.08 -23.06
N ASP A 512 2.74 -5.56 -23.67
CA ASP A 512 3.57 -6.33 -24.63
C ASP A 512 4.45 -7.35 -23.90
N GLN A 513 4.97 -6.98 -22.73
CA GLN A 513 5.74 -7.84 -21.84
C GLN A 513 4.86 -8.95 -21.26
N LEU A 514 3.65 -8.60 -20.80
CA LEU A 514 2.66 -9.57 -20.32
C LEU A 514 2.24 -10.52 -21.45
N GLU A 515 1.94 -10.01 -22.65
CA GLU A 515 1.61 -10.86 -23.80
C GLU A 515 2.75 -11.84 -24.11
N THR A 516 4.00 -11.38 -24.07
CA THR A 516 5.16 -12.25 -24.33
C THR A 516 5.27 -13.36 -23.29
N LEU A 517 5.03 -13.07 -22.01
CA LEU A 517 4.97 -14.07 -20.94
C LEU A 517 3.78 -15.03 -21.15
N ALA A 518 2.61 -14.53 -21.55
CA ALA A 518 1.44 -15.34 -21.85
C ALA A 518 1.71 -16.33 -23.00
N ILE A 519 2.35 -15.86 -24.08
CA ILE A 519 2.77 -16.70 -25.21
C ILE A 519 3.74 -17.79 -24.74
N LYS A 520 4.67 -17.45 -23.84
CA LYS A 520 5.62 -18.44 -23.30
C LYS A 520 4.93 -19.53 -22.50
N LEU A 521 3.84 -19.22 -21.80
CA LEU A 521 3.12 -20.16 -20.93
C LEU A 521 2.06 -20.98 -21.65
N PHE A 522 1.31 -20.35 -22.56
CA PHE A 522 0.10 -20.93 -23.18
C PHE A 522 0.21 -21.08 -24.70
N GLY A 523 1.29 -20.59 -25.31
CA GLY A 523 1.41 -20.45 -26.76
C GLY A 523 0.62 -19.26 -27.30
N LYS A 524 0.59 -19.13 -28.63
CA LYS A 524 -0.15 -18.06 -29.30
C LYS A 524 -1.65 -18.33 -29.24
N GLN A 525 -2.41 -17.41 -28.63
CA GLN A 525 -3.88 -17.49 -28.49
C GLN A 525 -4.52 -16.19 -29.01
N SER A 526 -5.85 -16.19 -29.20
CA SER A 526 -6.59 -14.97 -29.60
C SER A 526 -6.92 -14.07 -28.41
N SER A 527 -7.19 -14.66 -27.25
CA SER A 527 -7.31 -13.97 -25.95
C SER A 527 -6.74 -14.89 -24.86
N TYR A 528 -6.19 -14.27 -23.81
CA TYR A 528 -5.61 -14.95 -22.67
C TYR A 528 -6.50 -14.88 -21.42
N ASP A 529 -7.67 -14.25 -21.48
CA ASP A 529 -8.48 -13.93 -20.28
C ASP A 529 -8.97 -15.18 -19.54
N ASN A 530 -9.25 -16.25 -20.29
CA ASN A 530 -9.71 -17.54 -19.76
C ASN A 530 -8.58 -18.55 -19.57
N CYS A 531 -7.32 -18.18 -19.84
CA CYS A 531 -6.19 -19.08 -19.64
C CYS A 531 -5.91 -19.23 -18.15
N THR A 532 -5.68 -20.48 -17.70
CA THR A 532 -5.41 -20.80 -16.31
C THR A 532 -4.03 -21.42 -16.11
N ILE A 533 -3.34 -21.04 -15.04
CA ILE A 533 -2.06 -21.61 -14.62
C ILE A 533 -2.22 -22.36 -13.29
N SER A 534 -1.69 -23.58 -13.20
CA SER A 534 -1.69 -24.38 -11.98
C SER A 534 -0.48 -24.08 -11.10
N TRP A 535 -0.60 -24.35 -9.79
CA TRP A 535 0.51 -24.25 -8.83
C TRP A 535 1.72 -25.08 -9.27
N ALA A 536 1.48 -26.29 -9.80
CA ALA A 536 2.54 -27.15 -10.29
C ALA A 536 3.33 -26.51 -11.43
N ARG A 537 2.65 -25.92 -12.43
CA ARG A 537 3.30 -25.20 -13.53
C ARG A 537 4.10 -23.97 -13.10
N PHE A 538 3.64 -23.31 -12.04
CA PHE A 538 4.30 -22.12 -11.52
C PHE A 538 5.58 -22.45 -10.73
N SER A 539 5.52 -23.41 -9.79
CA SER A 539 6.62 -23.63 -8.83
C SER A 539 7.26 -25.02 -8.84
N LYS A 540 6.64 -26.06 -9.43
CA LYS A 540 7.11 -27.46 -9.36
C LYS A 540 7.65 -28.01 -10.69
N GLU A 541 6.97 -27.72 -11.79
CA GLU A 541 7.30 -28.22 -13.12
C GLU A 541 8.35 -27.33 -13.79
N ASN A 542 9.28 -27.96 -14.51
CA ASN A 542 10.27 -27.23 -15.29
C ASN A 542 9.62 -26.66 -16.56
N ILE A 543 10.06 -25.47 -16.97
CA ILE A 543 9.64 -24.89 -18.25
C ILE A 543 10.15 -25.83 -19.37
N PRO A 544 9.32 -26.16 -20.38
CA PRO A 544 9.74 -27.00 -21.49
C PRO A 544 11.06 -26.53 -22.13
N GLY A 545 12.04 -27.43 -22.24
CA GLY A 545 13.38 -27.12 -22.77
C GLY A 545 14.37 -26.52 -21.77
N THR A 546 14.02 -26.46 -20.48
CA THR A 546 14.90 -25.97 -19.40
C THR A 546 14.93 -26.92 -18.20
N ASN A 547 15.85 -26.70 -17.26
CA ASN A 547 16.00 -27.48 -16.03
C ASN A 547 15.57 -26.71 -14.77
N PHE A 548 14.72 -25.68 -14.93
CA PHE A 548 14.24 -24.84 -13.84
C PHE A 548 12.76 -24.49 -14.02
N THR A 549 12.12 -24.10 -12.91
CA THR A 549 10.70 -23.74 -12.88
C THR A 549 10.48 -22.29 -13.26
N LEU A 550 9.23 -21.94 -13.60
CA LEU A 550 8.86 -20.58 -14.01
C LEU A 550 9.21 -19.55 -12.93
N TRP A 551 8.85 -19.84 -11.68
CA TRP A 551 9.11 -18.93 -10.58
C TRP A 551 10.61 -18.73 -10.32
N VAL A 552 11.42 -19.78 -10.37
CA VAL A 552 12.88 -19.67 -10.15
C VAL A 552 13.52 -18.70 -11.15
N TRP A 553 13.09 -18.77 -12.42
CA TRP A 553 13.56 -17.87 -13.47
C TRP A 553 13.09 -16.43 -13.25
N LEU A 554 11.79 -16.23 -13.01
CA LEU A 554 11.23 -14.89 -12.77
C LEU A 554 11.85 -14.23 -11.54
N ASP A 555 12.05 -14.97 -10.46
CA ASP A 555 12.70 -14.50 -9.24
C ASP A 555 14.17 -14.13 -9.47
N GLY A 556 14.88 -14.88 -10.33
CA GLY A 556 16.22 -14.53 -10.80
C GLY A 556 16.26 -13.22 -11.56
N VAL A 557 15.29 -13.00 -12.46
CA VAL A 557 15.13 -11.73 -13.19
C VAL A 557 14.81 -10.57 -12.23
N LEU A 558 13.85 -10.74 -11.31
CA LEU A 558 13.49 -9.74 -10.32
C LEU A 558 14.68 -9.33 -9.45
N ASN A 559 15.49 -10.29 -9.00
CA ASN A 559 16.73 -10.01 -8.27
C ASN A 559 17.73 -9.19 -9.08
N LEU A 560 17.89 -9.52 -10.37
CA LEU A 560 18.78 -8.82 -11.27
C LEU A 560 18.34 -7.35 -11.43
N VAL A 561 17.03 -7.13 -11.60
CA VAL A 561 16.43 -5.80 -11.67
C VAL A 561 16.67 -5.04 -10.38
N LYS A 562 16.21 -5.58 -9.24
CA LYS A 562 16.29 -4.93 -7.93
C LYS A 562 17.71 -4.55 -7.54
N THR A 563 18.69 -5.39 -7.86
CA THR A 563 20.07 -5.21 -7.36
C THR A 563 20.94 -4.38 -8.32
N TYR A 564 20.76 -4.51 -9.63
CA TYR A 564 21.70 -3.95 -10.61
C TYR A 564 21.07 -3.06 -11.69
N LEU A 565 19.76 -3.15 -11.92
CA LEU A 565 19.11 -2.52 -13.07
C LEU A 565 17.90 -1.66 -12.69
N SER A 566 17.71 -1.34 -11.40
CA SER A 566 16.52 -0.63 -10.91
C SER A 566 16.28 0.69 -11.63
N ASP A 567 17.32 1.52 -11.78
CA ASP A 567 17.21 2.82 -12.44
C ASP A 567 16.91 2.68 -13.94
N LEU A 568 17.57 1.72 -14.61
CA LEU A 568 17.38 1.45 -16.03
C LEU A 568 15.98 0.89 -16.33
N TRP A 569 15.42 0.13 -15.40
CA TRP A 569 14.07 -0.40 -15.47
C TRP A 569 13.04 0.69 -15.23
N SER A 570 13.22 1.52 -14.20
CA SER A 570 12.36 2.68 -13.89
C SER A 570 12.22 3.63 -15.08
N ASP A 571 13.32 3.85 -15.79
CA ASP A 571 13.40 4.67 -17.00
C ASP A 571 12.77 4.06 -18.27
N ARG A 572 12.31 2.81 -18.21
CA ARG A 572 11.87 2.03 -19.38
C ARG A 572 12.94 1.90 -20.48
N SER A 573 14.22 1.95 -20.09
CA SER A 573 15.34 1.71 -21.02
C SER A 573 15.52 0.23 -21.34
N ILE A 574 14.89 -0.66 -20.57
CA ILE A 574 14.94 -2.11 -20.74
C ILE A 574 13.59 -2.59 -21.27
N MET A 575 13.60 -3.23 -22.44
CA MET A 575 12.39 -3.84 -23.02
C MET A 575 11.99 -5.13 -22.26
N GLY A 576 12.97 -5.85 -21.71
CA GLY A 576 12.75 -6.92 -20.73
C GLY A 576 12.27 -8.22 -21.37
N PHE A 577 10.96 -8.43 -21.46
CA PHE A 577 10.38 -9.69 -21.93
C PHE A 577 10.05 -9.65 -23.42
N VAL A 578 10.96 -10.18 -24.24
CA VAL A 578 10.77 -10.31 -25.70
C VAL A 578 11.35 -11.62 -26.18
N SER A 579 10.56 -12.36 -26.98
CA SER A 579 11.01 -13.62 -27.58
C SER A 579 12.00 -13.38 -28.73
N LYS A 580 12.89 -14.35 -28.96
CA LYS A 580 13.87 -14.31 -30.06
C LYS A 580 13.23 -14.11 -31.45
N GLY A 581 12.02 -14.63 -31.65
CA GLY A 581 11.28 -14.41 -32.89
C GLY A 581 10.82 -12.95 -33.05
N ARG A 582 10.25 -12.39 -31.98
CA ARG A 582 9.72 -11.02 -31.97
C ARG A 582 10.85 -9.99 -32.05
N GLU A 583 11.96 -10.19 -31.35
CA GLU A 583 13.11 -9.27 -31.39
C GLU A 583 13.63 -9.10 -32.83
N LYS A 584 13.72 -10.19 -33.59
CA LYS A 584 14.21 -10.17 -34.97
C LYS A 584 13.28 -9.37 -35.86
N VAL A 585 11.96 -9.54 -35.70
CA VAL A 585 10.97 -8.79 -36.47
C VAL A 585 11.02 -7.30 -36.16
N LEU A 586 11.20 -6.94 -34.89
CA LEU A 586 11.30 -5.54 -34.45
C LEU A 586 12.56 -4.87 -34.98
N LEU A 587 13.72 -5.55 -34.89
CA LEU A 587 15.02 -4.99 -35.28
C LEU A 587 15.25 -4.95 -36.80
N LYS A 588 14.75 -5.94 -37.57
CA LYS A 588 14.91 -6.00 -39.04
C LYS A 588 14.37 -4.79 -39.80
N LYS A 589 13.44 -4.04 -39.21
CA LYS A 589 12.82 -2.85 -39.81
C LYS A 589 13.45 -1.53 -39.36
N LYS A 590 14.55 -1.59 -38.59
CA LYS A 590 15.18 -0.42 -37.98
C LYS A 590 16.54 -0.13 -38.60
N GLN A 591 17.04 1.08 -38.34
CA GLN A 591 18.34 1.51 -38.84
C GLN A 591 19.49 0.70 -38.23
N GLN A 592 20.61 0.65 -38.94
CA GLN A 592 21.82 -0.02 -38.47
C GLN A 592 22.26 0.50 -37.11
N GLY A 593 22.66 -0.42 -36.23
CA GLY A 593 23.10 -0.10 -34.88
C GLY A 593 21.96 0.19 -33.89
N THR A 594 20.70 -0.04 -34.29
CA THR A 594 19.58 -0.09 -33.35
C THR A 594 19.67 -1.37 -32.52
N PHE A 595 19.55 -1.25 -31.20
CA PHE A 595 19.60 -2.36 -30.25
C PHE A 595 18.47 -2.31 -29.22
N LEU A 596 18.19 -3.46 -28.61
CA LEU A 596 17.24 -3.60 -27.50
C LEU A 596 17.84 -4.43 -26.38
N LEU A 597 17.34 -4.24 -25.17
CA LEU A 597 17.74 -4.97 -23.95
C LEU A 597 16.63 -5.92 -23.53
N ARG A 598 16.95 -7.20 -23.34
CA ARG A 598 15.99 -8.23 -22.91
C ARG A 598 16.58 -9.17 -21.87
N PHE A 599 15.70 -9.82 -21.11
CA PHE A 599 16.08 -10.89 -20.20
C PHE A 599 16.30 -12.20 -20.96
N SER A 600 17.27 -12.98 -20.51
CA SER A 600 17.56 -14.30 -21.04
C SER A 600 16.52 -15.31 -20.57
N GLU A 601 15.97 -16.04 -21.53
CA GLU A 601 15.03 -17.13 -21.26
C GLU A 601 15.71 -18.46 -20.90
N SER A 602 17.05 -18.54 -21.06
CA SER A 602 17.82 -19.79 -20.93
C SER A 602 18.69 -19.85 -19.67
N ILE A 603 18.74 -18.77 -18.88
CA ILE A 603 19.57 -18.70 -17.67
C ILE A 603 18.67 -18.78 -16.44
N ARG A 604 18.95 -19.77 -15.58
CA ARG A 604 18.18 -20.02 -14.36
C ARG A 604 18.10 -18.81 -13.43
N ASP A 605 19.26 -18.23 -13.09
CA ASP A 605 19.35 -17.19 -12.05
C ASP A 605 19.17 -15.77 -12.62
N GLY A 606 18.53 -15.65 -13.77
CA GLY A 606 18.34 -14.39 -14.48
C GLY A 606 19.61 -13.91 -15.20
N GLY A 607 19.42 -13.30 -16.36
CA GLY A 607 20.49 -12.64 -17.09
C GLY A 607 19.93 -11.61 -18.07
N ILE A 608 20.70 -10.58 -18.36
CA ILE A 608 20.34 -9.54 -19.33
C ILE A 608 21.23 -9.63 -20.56
N THR A 609 20.66 -9.48 -21.74
CA THR A 609 21.41 -9.41 -22.99
C THR A 609 20.89 -8.26 -23.83
N PHE A 610 21.70 -7.85 -24.80
CA PHE A 610 21.27 -6.96 -25.87
C PHE A 610 21.46 -7.61 -27.23
N SER A 611 20.53 -7.26 -28.12
CA SER A 611 20.55 -7.66 -29.52
C SER A 611 20.51 -6.43 -30.41
N TRP A 612 21.25 -6.42 -31.51
CA TRP A 612 21.33 -5.31 -32.44
C TRP A 612 21.25 -5.75 -33.90
N VAL A 613 20.85 -4.84 -34.79
CA VAL A 613 20.79 -5.08 -36.23
C VAL A 613 22.00 -4.50 -36.96
N GLU A 614 22.58 -5.30 -37.84
CA GLU A 614 23.59 -4.92 -38.81
C GLU A 614 23.10 -5.25 -40.22
N TYR A 615 23.39 -4.40 -41.19
CA TYR A 615 23.13 -4.70 -42.59
C TYR A 615 24.42 -5.19 -43.23
N SER A 616 24.36 -6.34 -43.88
CA SER A 616 25.49 -6.80 -44.70
C SER A 616 25.61 -5.93 -45.96
N ASN A 617 26.75 -5.99 -46.65
CA ASN A 617 26.98 -5.23 -47.89
C ASN A 617 25.87 -5.43 -48.96
N ASN A 618 25.13 -6.55 -48.88
CA ASN A 618 24.03 -6.91 -49.77
C ASN A 618 22.66 -6.36 -49.29
N GLY A 619 22.62 -5.51 -48.26
CA GLY A 619 21.39 -4.92 -47.72
C GLY A 619 20.53 -5.88 -46.88
N THR A 620 20.99 -7.11 -46.61
CA THR A 620 20.26 -8.08 -45.79
C THR A 620 20.43 -7.78 -44.29
N PRO A 621 19.35 -7.62 -43.51
CA PRO A 621 19.43 -7.38 -42.08
C PRO A 621 19.83 -8.66 -41.33
N ASN A 622 20.88 -8.55 -40.51
CA ASN A 622 21.40 -9.59 -39.64
C ASN A 622 21.30 -9.14 -38.18
N VAL A 623 20.70 -9.96 -37.34
CA VAL A 623 20.56 -9.66 -35.91
C VAL A 623 21.62 -10.44 -35.14
N ARG A 624 22.42 -9.73 -34.35
CA ARG A 624 23.41 -10.33 -33.45
C ARG A 624 22.97 -10.13 -32.02
N ALA A 625 23.32 -11.10 -31.18
CA ALA A 625 23.07 -11.05 -29.74
C ALA A 625 24.34 -11.42 -28.98
N VAL A 626 24.51 -10.82 -27.79
CA VAL A 626 25.61 -11.17 -26.89
C VAL A 626 25.20 -12.29 -25.94
N GLN A 627 26.17 -13.08 -25.49
CA GLN A 627 25.93 -13.97 -24.36
C GLN A 627 25.40 -13.16 -23.16
N PRO A 628 24.33 -13.62 -22.49
CA PRO A 628 23.71 -12.81 -21.44
C PRO A 628 24.62 -12.63 -20.23
N PHE A 629 24.58 -11.42 -19.67
CA PHE A 629 25.28 -11.01 -18.46
C PHE A 629 24.46 -11.40 -17.23
N THR A 630 25.09 -12.07 -16.27
CA THR A 630 24.44 -12.50 -15.03
C THR A 630 24.85 -11.61 -13.85
N SER A 631 24.31 -11.88 -12.66
CA SER A 631 24.69 -11.16 -11.44
C SER A 631 26.20 -11.20 -11.16
N THR A 632 26.92 -12.26 -11.54
CA THR A 632 28.38 -12.34 -11.38
C THR A 632 29.13 -11.34 -12.25
N ASP A 633 28.55 -10.99 -13.40
CA ASP A 633 29.10 -9.99 -14.33
C ASP A 633 28.77 -8.58 -13.85
N LEU A 634 27.51 -8.34 -13.51
CA LEU A 634 27.02 -7.02 -13.10
C LEU A 634 27.59 -6.56 -11.75
N LYS A 635 28.06 -7.49 -10.91
CA LYS A 635 28.86 -7.17 -9.71
C LYS A 635 30.21 -6.53 -10.04
N GLN A 636 30.81 -6.90 -11.17
CA GLN A 636 32.13 -6.41 -11.57
C GLN A 636 32.03 -5.12 -12.38
N ILE A 637 30.99 -4.99 -13.19
CA ILE A 637 30.78 -3.83 -14.05
C ILE A 637 29.30 -3.52 -14.27
N ALA A 638 28.93 -2.24 -14.16
CA ALA A 638 27.57 -1.80 -14.45
C ALA A 638 27.23 -1.94 -15.94
N LEU A 639 25.99 -2.36 -16.24
CA LEU A 639 25.52 -2.56 -17.60
C LEU A 639 25.69 -1.34 -18.53
N PRO A 640 25.46 -0.09 -18.09
CA PRO A 640 25.67 1.09 -18.94
C PRO A 640 27.11 1.24 -19.41
N ASN A 641 28.08 0.87 -18.57
CA ASN A 641 29.50 0.90 -18.94
C ASN A 641 29.86 -0.21 -19.94
N ILE A 642 29.20 -1.37 -19.85
CA ILE A 642 29.30 -2.42 -20.88
C ILE A 642 28.80 -1.86 -22.21
N ILE A 643 27.60 -1.27 -22.23
CA ILE A 643 26.98 -0.73 -23.45
C ILE A 643 27.84 0.39 -24.07
N ARG A 644 28.39 1.28 -23.24
CA ARG A 644 29.26 2.39 -23.68
C ARG A 644 30.52 1.89 -24.39
N ASN A 645 31.20 0.93 -23.77
CA ASN A 645 32.55 0.51 -24.16
C ASN A 645 32.57 -0.77 -25.00
N PHE A 646 31.41 -1.37 -25.31
CA PHE A 646 31.33 -2.56 -26.14
C PHE A 646 31.98 -2.33 -27.51
N GLN A 647 32.89 -3.21 -27.91
CA GLN A 647 33.61 -3.12 -29.17
C GLN A 647 33.62 -4.48 -29.86
N ILE A 648 33.39 -4.48 -31.18
CA ILE A 648 33.56 -5.64 -32.05
C ILE A 648 34.62 -5.34 -33.11
N MET A 649 35.38 -6.37 -33.50
CA MET A 649 36.33 -6.27 -34.61
C MET A 649 35.57 -6.42 -35.93
N GLN A 650 35.56 -5.38 -36.76
CA GLN A 650 35.03 -5.46 -38.13
C GLN A 650 36.11 -5.95 -39.12
N ALA A 651 35.73 -6.15 -40.39
CA ALA A 651 36.56 -6.75 -41.44
C ALA A 651 37.91 -6.02 -41.71
N GLU A 652 38.09 -4.81 -41.16
CA GLU A 652 39.28 -3.96 -41.28
C GLU A 652 40.13 -3.89 -39.98
N ASN A 653 39.88 -4.76 -38.99
CA ASN A 653 40.54 -4.76 -37.66
C ASN A 653 40.38 -3.46 -36.85
N VAL A 654 39.44 -2.59 -37.21
CA VAL A 654 39.08 -1.42 -36.41
C VAL A 654 38.04 -1.83 -35.35
N PRO A 655 38.29 -1.55 -34.05
CA PRO A 655 37.31 -1.80 -33.00
C PRO A 655 36.19 -0.76 -33.08
N VAL A 656 34.98 -1.20 -33.41
CA VAL A 656 33.80 -0.33 -33.52
C VAL A 656 32.76 -0.75 -32.50
N ASN A 657 32.13 0.23 -31.83
CA ASN A 657 30.94 -0.04 -31.03
C ASN A 657 29.72 -0.11 -31.96
N PRO A 658 29.06 -1.28 -32.13
CA PRO A 658 27.92 -1.42 -33.02
C PRO A 658 26.63 -0.82 -32.44
N LEU A 659 26.61 -0.43 -31.17
CA LEU A 659 25.45 0.09 -30.47
C LEU A 659 25.37 1.60 -30.64
N CYS A 660 24.37 2.07 -31.39
CA CYS A 660 24.16 3.48 -31.68
C CYS A 660 22.83 3.99 -31.14
N TYR A 661 21.75 3.23 -31.34
CA TYR A 661 20.39 3.66 -31.01
C TYR A 661 19.67 2.63 -30.14
N LEU A 662 19.17 3.03 -28.97
CA LEU A 662 18.24 2.22 -28.20
C LEU A 662 16.87 2.23 -28.90
N TYR A 663 16.22 1.08 -28.98
CA TYR A 663 14.88 0.97 -29.53
C TYR A 663 13.89 1.93 -28.82
N PRO A 664 13.02 2.65 -29.56
CA PRO A 664 12.81 2.55 -31.01
C PRO A 664 13.76 3.41 -31.85
N ASN A 665 14.26 4.53 -31.32
CA ASN A 665 15.18 5.44 -32.02
C ASN A 665 15.86 6.48 -31.10
N THR A 666 16.25 6.08 -29.89
CA THR A 666 16.88 6.98 -28.91
C THR A 666 18.38 6.86 -29.01
N GLN A 667 19.14 7.96 -29.07
CA GLN A 667 20.59 7.87 -29.11
C GLN A 667 21.14 7.20 -27.83
N LYS A 668 22.16 6.35 -27.98
CA LYS A 668 22.75 5.60 -26.85
C LYS A 668 23.14 6.51 -25.69
N ASP A 669 23.86 7.59 -25.97
CA ASP A 669 24.36 8.49 -24.92
C ASP A 669 23.23 9.33 -24.31
N GLN A 670 22.15 9.56 -25.05
CA GLN A 670 20.93 10.18 -24.50
C GLN A 670 20.22 9.24 -23.51
N ALA A 671 20.16 7.94 -23.81
CA ALA A 671 19.49 6.95 -22.95
C ALA A 671 20.34 6.57 -21.72
N PHE A 672 21.64 6.34 -21.91
CA PHE A 672 22.50 5.78 -20.87
C PHE A 672 23.53 6.77 -20.30
N GLY A 673 23.69 7.96 -20.88
CA GLY A 673 24.73 8.92 -20.52
C GLY A 673 24.77 9.28 -19.04
N LYS A 674 23.58 9.43 -18.44
CA LYS A 674 23.41 9.72 -17.01
C LYS A 674 23.89 8.60 -16.06
N TYR A 675 24.19 7.42 -16.58
CA TYR A 675 24.66 6.26 -15.81
C TYR A 675 26.13 5.90 -16.07
N TYR A 676 26.82 6.70 -16.89
CA TYR A 676 28.22 6.42 -17.21
C TYR A 676 29.14 6.77 -16.05
N SER A 677 30.10 5.88 -15.77
CA SER A 677 31.16 6.22 -14.82
C SER A 677 32.15 7.19 -15.45
N GLU A 678 32.59 8.19 -14.68
CA GLU A 678 33.58 9.19 -15.11
C GLU A 678 35.02 8.64 -15.24
N LYS A 679 35.27 7.41 -14.77
CA LYS A 679 36.61 6.81 -14.78
C LYS A 679 37.05 6.40 -16.19
N THR A 680 38.07 7.07 -16.72
CA THR A 680 38.69 6.83 -18.04
C THR A 680 40.12 6.26 -17.93
N GLY A 681 40.66 5.67 -19.00
CA GLY A 681 42.04 5.14 -19.04
C GLY A 681 42.22 3.75 -18.40
N ASP A 682 43.36 3.49 -17.76
CA ASP A 682 43.67 2.20 -17.08
C ASP A 682 42.77 1.90 -15.86
N GLU A 683 42.06 2.92 -15.37
CA GLU A 683 41.03 2.76 -14.34
C GLU A 683 39.65 2.39 -14.91
N ASN A 684 39.51 2.28 -16.23
CA ASN A 684 38.24 1.94 -16.86
C ASN A 684 37.76 0.55 -16.39
N PRO A 685 36.61 0.46 -15.70
CA PRO A 685 36.09 -0.81 -15.19
C PRO A 685 35.85 -1.84 -16.30
N TYR A 686 35.61 -1.40 -17.54
CA TYR A 686 35.42 -2.28 -18.71
C TYR A 686 36.70 -2.99 -19.13
N LEU A 687 37.84 -2.28 -19.15
CA LEU A 687 39.13 -2.90 -19.48
C LEU A 687 39.57 -3.90 -18.40
N LYS A 688 39.27 -3.62 -17.13
CA LYS A 688 39.49 -4.57 -16.03
C LYS A 688 38.61 -5.82 -16.16
N TYR A 689 37.35 -5.66 -16.58
CA TYR A 689 36.43 -6.77 -16.81
C TYR A 689 36.83 -7.66 -18.01
N LEU A 690 37.26 -7.07 -19.13
CA LEU A 690 37.73 -7.86 -20.28
C LEU A 690 39.00 -8.67 -19.99
N ARG A 691 39.84 -8.23 -19.03
CA ARG A 691 40.99 -9.02 -18.56
C ARG A 691 40.57 -10.30 -17.83
N THR A 692 39.35 -10.37 -17.31
CA THR A 692 38.85 -11.52 -16.56
C THR A 692 37.81 -12.36 -17.32
N LYS A 693 37.16 -11.81 -18.36
CA LYS A 693 36.13 -12.53 -19.13
C LYS A 693 36.04 -12.10 -20.60
N LEU A 694 35.88 -13.09 -21.49
CA LEU A 694 35.59 -12.88 -22.91
C LEU A 694 34.08 -12.69 -23.13
N VAL A 695 33.71 -11.71 -23.96
CA VAL A 695 32.33 -11.45 -24.35
C VAL A 695 32.05 -12.15 -25.70
N PHE A 696 31.23 -13.21 -25.69
CA PHE A 696 30.90 -13.97 -26.89
C PHE A 696 29.71 -13.35 -27.64
N VAL A 697 29.83 -13.25 -28.96
CA VAL A 697 28.79 -12.75 -29.87
C VAL A 697 28.29 -13.91 -30.73
N SER A 698 26.98 -14.17 -30.69
CA SER A 698 26.33 -15.13 -31.57
C SER A 698 25.62 -14.43 -32.73
N LYS A 699 25.68 -15.03 -33.92
CA LYS A 699 24.79 -14.68 -35.04
C LYS A 699 23.47 -15.40 -34.83
N GLU A 700 22.35 -14.68 -34.80
CA GLU A 700 21.04 -15.26 -34.52
C GLU A 700 20.20 -15.60 -35.75
#